data_AF-A0ABC8RBZ3-F1
#
_entry.id   AF-A0ABC8RBZ3-F1
#
_cell.length_a   1.000
_cell.length_b   1.000
_cell.length_c   1.000
_cell.angle_alpha   90.00
_cell.angle_beta   90.00
_cell.angle_gamma   90.00
#
_symmetry.space_group_name_H-M   'P 1'
#
loop_
_entity.id
_entity.type
_entity.pdbx_description
1 polymer ?
#
loop_
_entity_poly.entity_id
_entity_poly.type
_entity_poly.pdbx_seq_one_letter_code
_entity_poly.pdbx_strand_id
1 'polypeptide(L)'
;MKKQNLLDSTISKSFPNFSNAKHNILCSELKQLYVAITRTRQRLWICENTEELSKPMFDYWKKRCLVQVRKLDDSLAQAMQVASSPEEWKARGIKLYWENNYEMATMCFERAGDTMWEKRAKAAGLKAAADRMRVSNPEMFRTVLREAAEIFDSIGRAESAAECFCDLGEYERAGNIYMEKCGVSELKKAGECFSLAGCYERAADVYAKGNYFPECLSVCTKGKFFELGLQYIEYWKQLSTMDDGMVTRSKDMDKIGQEFLQMCALNYCELKDNRSMMKFVRAFHSMDLRRNFLKSLDCLDELLLLEEELGNFVEAAEIAELRGDLLLEADLLGKARHFKEASLLILWFVFSNSLWAPNSRGWPLKPFTQKEDLLSKAKLFARNELDPFYEFVCTEVKILSHEQTNLFELKQYFNASQQHNSLRGEILCVWKILDAHLDLNTSKYDWEDELSVDLRKHSEDKISQNRVSLETLVYFWRLWKEKIVNIFDCLAGIEAENFGNYIVFEKFCLNYFGVRRKFNNQNSIYHMLKPDADWVRTIGDRSTRRIGKLVSADARHFVSAARSYWRSELFSVGIKVLQNLEALHKFSTRHSLSMFCQSMPLRHIFEIAKFLLDSKFLHCNNHDIGTLQNFVQLSTYYFVDVFPIDCQKSSTENMIYLRRTELSRTLLEEVVHGNIKGKLTYGQIGRVVMIWLWSGKPTEELYKKIEERFKDNSSWKALVKNLSENIMPESLEESPSSISDEASSAISLICKFHKALEDAYNANWRKENDYISPSCFLYLLDRLLILAFNVQGFFLTTKSSTVEWLIYQQWMTNPAGSSATDFQSSLAAVYDFVVSIIQQFLYNRQDTEEWIKKSKINFKNYYPLLVTRLVSILCLICVNSGRYFDILPQLLGRGNITSQLPKELWHVLQRMRKGNGANVNANVLAEAFKRIGDPLVIVSLRINCANFFCPDAILVDMGVTQCREDIIRVLFPRNTRAPPGQTASAEADMSNSCKKGISLNGKDGSNVLTVTSSNLAPMENQNMNTKNENDQDIKIKWGIFREISDAVELVESRKDGNLMKFVSNASKMKEQVEGIRFFLLEATSQCLEKKFCAGEDGNLSAEANNMLEELKQLSSALVTRNMRKTFQASENFRGGCSQGCLG
;
A
#
# COMPACT_ATOMS: atom_id res chain seq x y z
N MET A 1 50.48 39.89 -127.04
CA MET A 1 51.93 40.03 -127.38
C MET A 1 52.17 40.74 -128.71
N LYS A 2 51.47 40.44 -129.83
CA LYS A 2 51.65 41.17 -131.11
C LYS A 2 51.31 42.68 -131.07
N LYS A 3 50.28 43.10 -130.31
CA LYS A 3 49.91 44.54 -130.14
C LYS A 3 50.91 45.37 -129.32
N GLN A 4 51.89 44.76 -128.67
CA GLN A 4 52.84 45.43 -127.76
C GLN A 4 54.30 45.26 -128.18
N ASN A 5 54.57 44.86 -129.43
CA ASN A 5 55.93 44.63 -129.98
C ASN A 5 56.82 43.71 -129.12
N LEU A 6 56.23 42.66 -128.53
CA LEU A 6 56.94 41.73 -127.65
C LEU A 6 57.47 40.46 -128.34
N LEU A 7 57.41 40.37 -129.68
CA LEU A 7 57.88 39.20 -130.47
C LEU A 7 58.86 39.64 -131.56
N ASP A 8 60.05 39.02 -131.59
CA ASP A 8 61.06 39.22 -132.65
C ASP A 8 60.61 38.54 -133.96
N SER A 9 60.79 39.24 -135.08
CA SER A 9 60.35 38.80 -136.42
C SER A 9 61.18 37.64 -137.01
N THR A 10 62.25 37.20 -136.35
CA THR A 10 63.20 36.20 -136.84
C THR A 10 63.06 34.80 -136.22
N ILE A 11 62.07 34.55 -135.36
CA ILE A 11 61.87 33.24 -134.73
C ILE A 11 60.67 32.51 -135.36
N SER A 12 60.94 31.65 -136.35
CA SER A 12 60.02 30.59 -136.75
C SER A 12 60.15 29.39 -135.80
N LYS A 13 59.55 29.49 -134.61
CA LYS A 13 59.26 28.30 -133.79
C LYS A 13 57.78 28.34 -133.42
N SER A 14 57.07 27.28 -133.82
CA SER A 14 55.68 27.02 -133.46
C SER A 14 55.49 27.24 -131.96
N PHE A 15 54.59 28.16 -131.59
CA PHE A 15 54.17 28.26 -130.19
C PHE A 15 53.58 26.90 -129.78
N PRO A 16 53.97 26.33 -128.62
CA PRO A 16 53.39 25.08 -128.15
C PRO A 16 51.87 25.27 -128.01
N ASN A 17 51.09 24.39 -128.62
CA ASN A 17 49.64 24.47 -128.58
C ASN A 17 49.14 24.35 -127.14
N PHE A 18 48.38 25.33 -126.68
CA PHE A 18 47.79 25.30 -125.33
C PHE A 18 46.76 24.17 -125.24
N SER A 19 47.09 23.12 -124.49
CA SER A 19 46.14 22.08 -124.10
C SER A 19 45.60 22.36 -122.71
N ASN A 20 44.28 22.54 -122.58
CA ASN A 20 43.63 22.77 -121.29
C ASN A 20 43.84 21.60 -120.32
N ALA A 21 43.87 20.36 -120.82
CA ALA A 21 44.08 19.16 -119.98
C ALA A 21 45.50 19.04 -119.43
N LYS A 22 46.54 19.39 -120.22
CA LYS A 22 47.94 19.30 -119.78
C LYS A 22 48.39 20.52 -118.96
N HIS A 23 47.79 21.70 -119.18
CA HIS A 23 48.25 22.95 -118.58
C HIS A 23 47.26 23.56 -117.57
N ASN A 24 46.24 22.81 -117.12
CA ASN A 24 45.30 23.28 -116.09
C ASN A 24 46.01 23.75 -114.80
N ILE A 25 47.06 23.03 -114.39
CA ILE A 25 47.90 23.40 -113.23
C ILE A 25 48.47 24.82 -113.34
N LEU A 26 48.70 25.34 -114.55
CA LEU A 26 49.22 26.70 -114.73
C LEU A 26 48.29 27.76 -114.12
N CYS A 27 46.97 27.54 -114.11
CA CYS A 27 46.02 28.45 -113.46
C CYS A 27 46.16 28.44 -111.93
N SER A 28 46.39 27.28 -111.30
CA SER A 28 46.62 27.23 -109.85
C SER A 28 47.97 27.84 -109.50
N GLU A 29 49.02 27.53 -110.26
CA GLU A 29 50.37 28.07 -110.03
C GLU A 29 50.43 29.59 -110.21
N LEU A 30 49.79 30.14 -111.25
CA LEU A 30 49.69 31.59 -111.44
C LEU A 30 48.86 32.25 -110.34
N LYS A 31 47.84 31.57 -109.81
CA LYS A 31 47.06 32.06 -108.67
C LYS A 31 47.87 32.01 -107.38
N GLN A 32 48.68 30.97 -107.15
CA GLN A 32 49.61 30.90 -106.02
C GLN A 32 50.67 31.99 -106.11
N LEU A 33 51.23 32.23 -107.30
CA LEU A 33 52.16 33.33 -107.54
C LEU A 33 51.50 34.70 -107.28
N TYR A 34 50.27 34.90 -107.73
CA TYR A 34 49.49 36.11 -107.43
C TYR A 34 49.27 36.29 -105.92
N VAL A 35 48.90 35.22 -105.20
CA VAL A 35 48.70 35.26 -103.75
C VAL A 35 50.01 35.54 -103.03
N ALA A 36 51.12 34.89 -103.41
CA ALA A 36 52.43 35.15 -102.85
C ALA A 36 52.82 36.63 -103.04
N ILE A 37 52.68 37.18 -104.25
CA ILE A 37 53.03 38.58 -104.52
C ILE A 37 52.13 39.55 -103.73
N THR A 38 50.85 39.25 -103.55
CA THR A 38 49.89 40.18 -102.92
C THR A 38 49.77 40.04 -101.40
N ARG A 39 50.10 38.88 -100.80
CA ARG A 39 50.03 38.62 -99.34
C ARG A 39 51.32 38.95 -98.60
N THR A 40 52.44 39.02 -99.31
CA THR A 40 53.72 39.28 -98.67
C THR A 40 53.75 40.70 -98.13
N ARG A 41 53.84 40.86 -96.81
CA ARG A 41 53.69 42.16 -96.15
C ARG A 41 54.89 43.09 -96.31
N GLN A 42 56.09 42.55 -96.59
CA GLN A 42 57.31 43.36 -96.72
C GLN A 42 58.22 42.95 -97.89
N ARG A 43 58.68 41.69 -97.99
CA ARG A 43 59.62 41.25 -99.06
C ARG A 43 59.34 39.82 -99.51
N LEU A 44 59.19 39.59 -100.82
CA LEU A 44 59.03 38.26 -101.43
C LEU A 44 60.29 37.93 -102.24
N TRP A 45 60.85 36.74 -102.02
CA TRP A 45 61.99 36.23 -102.76
C TRP A 45 61.56 34.99 -103.56
N ILE A 46 61.81 35.00 -104.87
CA ILE A 46 61.57 33.86 -105.77
C ILE A 46 62.93 33.45 -106.33
N CYS A 47 63.31 32.20 -106.11
CA CYS A 47 64.58 31.63 -106.55
C CYS A 47 64.30 30.45 -107.47
N GLU A 48 64.92 30.44 -108.65
CA GLU A 48 64.88 29.33 -109.61
C GLU A 48 66.29 29.14 -110.14
N ASN A 49 66.81 27.91 -110.02
CA ASN A 49 68.20 27.59 -110.31
C ASN A 49 68.40 27.15 -111.76
N THR A 50 67.31 26.84 -112.47
CA THR A 50 67.34 26.36 -113.85
C THR A 50 67.14 27.54 -114.81
N GLU A 51 68.23 27.96 -115.45
CA GLU A 51 68.22 29.15 -116.32
C GLU A 51 67.20 29.01 -117.45
N GLU A 52 67.10 27.84 -118.09
CA GLU A 52 66.21 27.60 -119.23
C GLU A 52 64.73 27.76 -118.89
N LEU A 53 64.33 27.44 -117.66
CA LEU A 53 62.94 27.54 -117.20
C LEU A 53 62.58 28.95 -116.72
N SER A 54 63.54 29.67 -116.12
CA SER A 54 63.31 31.04 -115.64
C SER A 54 63.45 32.09 -116.73
N LYS A 55 64.28 31.86 -117.76
CA LYS A 55 64.55 32.80 -118.87
C LYS A 55 63.30 33.40 -119.49
N PRO A 56 62.26 32.61 -119.85
CA PRO A 56 61.07 33.16 -120.51
C PRO A 56 60.32 34.18 -119.64
N MET A 57 60.21 33.92 -118.33
CA MET A 57 59.55 34.85 -117.41
C MET A 57 60.45 36.03 -117.02
N PHE A 58 61.75 35.79 -116.87
CA PHE A 58 62.71 36.84 -116.59
C PHE A 58 62.82 37.83 -117.74
N ASP A 59 62.91 37.33 -118.98
CA ASP A 59 62.90 38.14 -120.20
C ASP A 59 61.58 38.87 -120.38
N TYR A 60 60.45 38.23 -120.03
CA TYR A 60 59.15 38.88 -120.04
C TYR A 60 59.09 40.05 -119.06
N TRP A 61 59.50 39.87 -117.80
CA TRP A 61 59.52 40.95 -116.81
C TRP A 61 60.53 42.04 -117.14
N LYS A 62 61.68 41.68 -117.73
CA LYS A 62 62.73 42.61 -118.17
C LYS A 62 62.26 43.46 -119.37
N LYS A 63 61.64 42.85 -120.38
CA LYS A 63 61.02 43.58 -121.52
C LYS A 63 59.87 44.50 -121.09
N ARG A 64 59.22 44.17 -119.97
CA ARG A 64 58.15 45.00 -119.37
C ARG A 64 58.66 46.03 -118.37
N CYS A 65 59.97 46.08 -118.11
CA CYS A 65 60.60 46.93 -117.09
C CYS A 65 60.05 46.74 -115.66
N LEU A 66 59.55 45.55 -115.32
CA LEU A 66 58.97 45.24 -114.00
C LEU A 66 60.01 44.77 -112.97
N VAL A 67 61.22 44.46 -113.41
CA VAL A 67 62.31 43.97 -112.57
C VAL A 67 63.60 44.74 -112.87
N GLN A 68 64.38 45.03 -111.82
CA GLN A 68 65.76 45.51 -111.97
C GLN A 68 66.71 44.31 -111.92
N VAL A 69 67.63 44.24 -112.87
CA VAL A 69 68.68 43.20 -112.87
C VAL A 69 69.89 43.74 -112.11
N ARG A 70 70.19 43.12 -110.97
CA ARG A 70 71.38 43.41 -110.16
C ARG A 70 72.21 42.14 -110.01
N LYS A 71 73.52 42.30 -109.85
CA LYS A 71 74.36 41.20 -109.35
C LYS A 71 74.09 41.03 -107.85
N LEU A 72 74.08 39.79 -107.39
CA LEU A 72 73.96 39.48 -105.96
C LEU A 72 75.28 39.92 -105.31
N ASP A 73 75.27 41.09 -104.68
CA ASP A 73 76.38 41.61 -103.88
C ASP A 73 76.08 41.48 -102.39
N ASP A 74 77.10 41.64 -101.56
CA ASP A 74 76.99 41.49 -100.10
C ASP A 74 75.95 42.45 -99.50
N SER A 75 75.74 43.62 -100.11
CA SER A 75 74.73 44.60 -99.67
C SER A 75 73.29 44.07 -99.83
N LEU A 76 73.01 43.40 -100.95
CA LEU A 76 71.71 42.82 -101.24
C LEU A 76 71.46 41.58 -100.37
N ALA A 77 72.49 40.78 -100.11
CA ALA A 77 72.43 39.64 -99.19
C ALA A 77 72.12 40.08 -97.74
N GLN A 78 72.74 41.16 -97.26
CA GLN A 78 72.45 41.72 -95.93
C GLN A 78 70.98 42.17 -95.81
N ALA A 79 70.42 42.77 -96.88
CA ALA A 79 69.04 43.23 -96.91
C ALA A 79 68.01 42.08 -96.90
N MET A 80 68.42 40.84 -97.19
CA MET A 80 67.54 39.67 -97.14
C MET A 80 67.34 39.13 -95.71
N GLN A 81 68.20 39.48 -94.76
CA GLN A 81 68.14 39.01 -93.37
C GLN A 81 67.41 40.03 -92.47
N VAL A 82 66.12 39.82 -92.20
CA VAL A 82 65.39 40.54 -91.14
C VAL A 82 64.89 39.53 -90.13
N ALA A 83 65.50 39.50 -88.95
CA ALA A 83 65.05 38.67 -87.84
C ALA A 83 63.90 39.36 -87.10
N SER A 84 62.82 38.63 -86.79
CA SER A 84 61.76 39.11 -85.88
C SER A 84 62.33 39.42 -84.50
N SER A 85 61.76 40.43 -83.84
CA SER A 85 62.25 40.82 -82.52
C SER A 85 61.91 39.76 -81.46
N PRO A 86 62.69 39.69 -80.37
CA PRO A 86 62.38 38.81 -79.24
C PRO A 86 60.96 39.01 -78.68
N GLU A 87 60.46 40.25 -78.64
CA GLU A 87 59.12 40.59 -78.14
C GLU A 87 57.99 40.07 -79.05
N GLU A 88 58.19 40.11 -80.36
CA GLU A 88 57.24 39.54 -81.34
C GLU A 88 57.16 38.02 -81.23
N TRP A 89 58.32 37.36 -81.07
CA TRP A 89 58.40 35.93 -80.82
C TRP A 89 57.71 35.54 -79.51
N LYS A 90 57.92 36.32 -78.42
CA LYS A 90 57.26 36.12 -77.13
C LYS A 90 55.75 36.29 -77.22
N ALA A 91 55.25 37.35 -77.86
CA ALA A 91 53.81 37.57 -78.01
C ALA A 91 53.14 36.45 -78.83
N ARG A 92 53.80 35.98 -79.89
CA ARG A 92 53.33 34.84 -80.69
C ARG A 92 53.36 33.53 -79.89
N GLY A 93 54.41 33.31 -79.11
CA GLY A 93 54.55 32.17 -78.21
C GLY A 93 53.44 32.11 -77.16
N ILE A 94 53.11 33.24 -76.52
CA ILE A 94 52.01 33.32 -75.54
C ILE A 94 50.68 32.93 -76.20
N LYS A 95 50.40 33.44 -77.40
CA LYS A 95 49.17 33.08 -78.13
C LYS A 95 49.11 31.58 -78.43
N LEU A 96 50.18 30.99 -78.95
CA LEU A 96 50.25 29.56 -79.29
C LEU A 96 50.16 28.66 -78.05
N TYR A 97 50.72 29.10 -76.93
CA TYR A 97 50.63 28.41 -75.65
C TYR A 97 49.17 28.26 -75.19
N TRP A 98 48.36 29.32 -75.29
CA TRP A 98 46.94 29.28 -74.95
C TRP A 98 46.07 28.55 -75.99
N GLU A 99 46.54 28.43 -77.24
CA GLU A 99 45.94 27.57 -78.28
C GLU A 99 46.34 26.08 -78.12
N ASN A 100 47.03 25.71 -77.04
CA ASN A 100 47.56 24.38 -76.74
C ASN A 100 48.57 23.84 -77.77
N ASN A 101 49.14 24.72 -78.60
CA ASN A 101 50.21 24.37 -79.55
C ASN A 101 51.58 24.59 -78.89
N TYR A 102 51.88 23.74 -77.90
CA TYR A 102 53.02 23.91 -77.01
C TYR A 102 54.38 23.71 -77.68
N GLU A 103 54.47 22.86 -78.70
CA GLU A 103 55.71 22.65 -79.48
C GLU A 103 56.11 23.93 -80.21
N MET A 104 55.16 24.52 -80.95
CA MET A 104 55.41 25.78 -81.66
C MET A 104 55.61 26.95 -80.68
N ALA A 105 54.92 26.94 -79.53
CA ALA A 105 55.15 27.94 -78.49
C ALA A 105 56.56 27.85 -77.88
N THR A 106 57.06 26.64 -77.63
CA THR A 106 58.42 26.40 -77.11
C THR A 106 59.46 26.98 -78.07
N MET A 107 59.37 26.65 -79.37
CA MET A 107 60.25 27.20 -80.40
C MET A 107 60.18 28.75 -80.47
N CYS A 108 58.99 29.33 -80.31
CA CYS A 108 58.85 30.79 -80.26
C CYS A 108 59.57 31.40 -79.05
N PHE A 109 59.49 30.79 -77.87
CA PHE A 109 60.16 31.30 -76.67
C PHE A 109 61.68 31.09 -76.69
N GLU A 110 62.16 29.98 -77.27
CA GLU A 110 63.60 29.76 -77.54
C GLU A 110 64.17 30.89 -78.41
N ARG A 111 63.47 31.24 -79.50
CA ARG A 111 63.86 32.35 -80.39
C ARG A 111 63.72 33.73 -79.74
N ALA A 112 62.84 33.87 -78.76
CA ALA A 112 62.71 35.07 -77.94
C ALA A 112 63.78 35.17 -76.84
N GLY A 113 64.56 34.11 -76.59
CA GLY A 113 65.46 34.02 -75.43
C GLY A 113 64.74 33.98 -74.08
N ASP A 114 63.42 33.74 -74.06
CA ASP A 114 62.61 33.70 -72.83
C ASP A 114 62.63 32.29 -72.23
N THR A 115 63.74 32.01 -71.53
CA THR A 115 64.01 30.68 -70.93
C THR A 115 62.93 30.19 -69.96
N MET A 116 62.20 31.11 -69.31
CA MET A 116 61.12 30.75 -68.38
C MET A 116 59.86 30.31 -69.14
N TRP A 117 59.47 31.04 -70.18
CA TRP A 117 58.32 30.67 -71.01
C TRP A 117 58.60 29.48 -71.91
N GLU A 118 59.84 29.30 -72.38
CA GLU A 118 60.30 28.10 -73.08
C GLU A 118 60.07 26.86 -72.21
N LYS A 119 60.67 26.84 -71.02
CA LYS A 119 60.51 25.71 -70.08
C LYS A 119 59.05 25.47 -69.70
N ARG A 120 58.26 26.53 -69.54
CA ARG A 120 56.82 26.45 -69.27
C ARG A 120 56.05 25.80 -70.43
N ALA A 121 56.31 26.21 -71.66
CA ALA A 121 55.69 25.64 -72.85
C ALA A 121 56.10 24.18 -73.04
N LYS A 122 57.39 23.87 -72.85
CA LYS A 122 57.91 22.50 -72.91
C LYS A 122 57.23 21.59 -71.89
N ALA A 123 57.16 22.01 -70.62
CA ALA A 123 56.51 21.23 -69.56
C ALA A 123 55.01 21.02 -69.82
N ALA A 124 54.29 22.04 -70.32
CA ALA A 124 52.88 21.91 -70.69
C ALA A 124 52.69 20.94 -71.87
N GLY A 125 53.60 20.98 -72.85
CA GLY A 125 53.63 20.03 -73.96
C GLY A 125 53.86 18.60 -73.50
N LEU A 126 54.82 18.39 -72.59
CA LEU A 126 55.10 17.07 -72.00
C LEU A 126 53.91 16.55 -71.18
N LYS A 127 53.26 17.40 -70.37
CA LYS A 127 52.03 17.03 -69.64
C LYS A 127 50.93 16.60 -70.60
N ALA A 128 50.64 17.39 -71.64
CA ALA A 128 49.62 17.06 -72.63
C ALA A 128 49.95 15.79 -73.44
N ALA A 129 51.24 15.54 -73.71
CA ALA A 129 51.69 14.31 -74.33
C ALA A 129 51.50 13.10 -73.41
N ALA A 130 51.85 13.23 -72.12
CA ALA A 130 51.61 12.20 -71.12
C ALA A 130 50.12 11.86 -71.01
N ASP A 131 49.23 12.84 -70.93
CA ASP A 131 47.77 12.61 -70.85
C ASP A 131 47.23 11.77 -72.02
N ARG A 132 47.74 11.97 -73.24
CA ARG A 132 47.38 11.14 -74.41
C ARG A 132 47.88 9.70 -74.29
N MET A 133 48.97 9.48 -73.55
CA MET A 133 49.59 8.17 -73.34
C MET A 133 49.03 7.43 -72.12
N ARG A 134 48.24 8.09 -71.26
CA ARG A 134 47.75 7.57 -69.97
C ARG A 134 47.10 6.18 -70.03
N VAL A 135 46.39 5.88 -71.12
CA VAL A 135 45.71 4.58 -71.34
C VAL A 135 46.55 3.62 -72.19
N SER A 136 47.31 4.13 -73.16
CA SER A 136 48.00 3.32 -74.17
C SER A 136 49.40 2.86 -73.76
N ASN A 137 50.10 3.60 -72.88
CA ASN A 137 51.43 3.24 -72.38
C ASN A 137 51.70 3.83 -70.98
N PRO A 138 51.34 3.11 -69.90
CA PRO A 138 51.44 3.60 -68.53
C PRO A 138 52.86 3.83 -68.02
N GLU A 139 53.86 3.10 -68.52
CA GLU A 139 55.26 3.27 -68.11
C GLU A 139 55.85 4.56 -68.68
N MET A 140 55.67 4.79 -69.98
CA MET A 140 56.09 6.04 -70.63
C MET A 140 55.32 7.26 -70.12
N PHE A 141 54.03 7.08 -69.82
CA PHE A 141 53.24 8.12 -69.13
C PHE A 141 53.94 8.60 -67.85
N ARG A 142 54.39 7.67 -66.99
CA ARG A 142 55.03 8.01 -65.71
C ARG A 142 56.36 8.75 -65.90
N THR A 143 57.18 8.34 -66.87
CA THR A 143 58.48 8.99 -67.11
C THR A 143 58.31 10.39 -67.69
N VAL A 144 57.44 10.56 -68.70
CA VAL A 144 57.20 11.84 -69.37
C VAL A 144 56.51 12.84 -68.43
N LEU A 145 55.54 12.38 -67.64
CA LEU A 145 54.86 13.24 -66.67
C LEU A 145 55.78 13.66 -65.51
N ARG A 146 56.70 12.78 -65.08
CA ARG A 146 57.71 13.14 -64.07
C ARG A 146 58.67 14.20 -64.59
N GLU A 147 59.14 14.06 -65.83
CA GLU A 147 59.97 15.09 -66.47
C GLU A 147 59.22 16.44 -66.55
N ALA A 148 57.94 16.43 -66.92
CA ALA A 148 57.11 17.63 -66.91
C ALA A 148 57.02 18.26 -65.50
N ALA A 149 56.82 17.44 -64.47
CA ALA A 149 56.73 17.89 -63.08
C ALA A 149 58.03 18.55 -62.58
N GLU A 150 59.18 17.93 -62.87
CA GLU A 150 60.51 18.45 -62.51
C GLU A 150 60.81 19.77 -63.22
N ILE A 151 60.44 19.89 -64.50
CA ILE A 151 60.59 21.15 -65.23
C ILE A 151 59.70 22.23 -64.59
N PHE A 152 58.43 21.94 -64.30
CA PHE A 152 57.53 22.88 -63.62
C PHE A 152 58.07 23.33 -62.25
N ASP A 153 58.65 22.42 -61.45
CA ASP A 153 59.24 22.76 -60.15
C ASP A 153 60.49 23.65 -60.32
N SER A 154 61.34 23.35 -61.31
CA SER A 154 62.56 24.13 -61.60
C SER A 154 62.30 25.59 -62.00
N ILE A 155 61.12 25.89 -62.54
CA ILE A 155 60.70 27.25 -62.92
C ILE A 155 59.79 27.91 -61.87
N GLY A 156 59.68 27.34 -60.67
CA GLY A 156 58.87 27.89 -59.58
C GLY A 156 57.35 27.81 -59.82
N ARG A 157 56.87 26.95 -60.72
CA ARG A 157 55.45 26.74 -60.99
C ARG A 157 54.92 25.58 -60.15
N ALA A 158 54.93 25.80 -58.83
CA ALA A 158 54.66 24.79 -57.82
C ALA A 158 53.30 24.07 -57.99
N GLU A 159 52.23 24.79 -58.32
CA GLU A 159 50.89 24.19 -58.51
C GLU A 159 50.86 23.19 -59.67
N SER A 160 51.43 23.57 -60.82
CA SER A 160 51.49 22.70 -62.00
C SER A 160 52.40 21.48 -61.78
N ALA A 161 53.48 21.63 -61.00
CA ALA A 161 54.33 20.52 -60.59
C ALA A 161 53.61 19.55 -59.66
N ALA A 162 52.92 20.07 -58.64
CA ALA A 162 52.19 19.27 -57.66
C ALA A 162 51.03 18.48 -58.30
N GLU A 163 50.29 19.06 -59.25
CA GLU A 163 49.29 18.35 -60.03
C GLU A 163 49.88 17.14 -60.77
N CYS A 164 51.02 17.33 -61.45
CA CYS A 164 51.69 16.25 -62.16
C CYS A 164 52.13 15.14 -61.19
N PHE A 165 52.62 15.49 -59.99
CA PHE A 165 52.97 14.50 -58.97
C PHE A 165 51.75 13.78 -58.37
N CYS A 166 50.60 14.45 -58.13
CA CYS A 166 49.37 13.74 -57.70
C CYS A 166 48.84 12.85 -58.83
N ASP A 167 48.93 13.23 -60.11
CA ASP A 167 48.56 12.38 -61.26
C ASP A 167 49.47 11.14 -61.41
N LEU A 168 50.73 11.22 -60.98
CA LEU A 168 51.67 10.09 -60.89
C LEU A 168 51.39 9.13 -59.73
N GLY A 169 50.56 9.54 -58.77
CA GLY A 169 50.37 8.82 -57.50
C GLY A 169 51.48 9.07 -56.48
N GLU A 170 52.41 10.00 -56.74
CA GLU A 170 53.42 10.45 -55.78
C GLU A 170 52.81 11.52 -54.86
N TYR A 171 51.87 11.10 -54.03
CA TYR A 171 51.04 12.02 -53.26
C TYR A 171 51.79 12.76 -52.13
N GLU A 172 52.82 12.16 -51.53
CA GLU A 172 53.57 12.76 -50.41
C GLU A 172 54.45 13.96 -50.84
N ARG A 173 55.47 13.72 -51.68
CA ARG A 173 55.43 14.26 -53.05
C ARG A 173 54.85 15.66 -53.25
N ALA A 174 53.69 15.62 -53.90
CA ALA A 174 52.85 16.76 -54.18
C ALA A 174 52.30 17.46 -52.93
N GLY A 175 51.98 16.72 -51.86
CA GLY A 175 51.51 17.29 -50.59
C GLY A 175 52.51 18.27 -49.99
N ASN A 176 53.81 17.94 -50.00
CA ASN A 176 54.89 18.83 -49.56
C ASN A 176 54.95 20.11 -50.41
N ILE A 177 54.84 19.98 -51.73
CA ILE A 177 54.88 21.12 -52.65
C ILE A 177 53.68 22.05 -52.41
N TYR A 178 52.47 21.50 -52.29
CA TYR A 178 51.28 22.29 -51.98
C TYR A 178 51.38 22.99 -50.63
N MET A 179 51.90 22.31 -49.60
CA MET A 179 52.05 22.86 -48.25
C MET A 179 53.10 23.97 -48.17
N GLU A 180 54.27 23.77 -48.78
CA GLU A 180 55.43 24.66 -48.61
C GLU A 180 55.50 25.78 -49.64
N LYS A 181 55.03 25.54 -50.88
CA LYS A 181 55.26 26.44 -52.03
C LYS A 181 54.00 27.09 -52.61
N CYS A 182 52.79 26.61 -52.32
CA CYS A 182 51.55 27.08 -52.97
C CYS A 182 50.65 27.98 -52.10
N GLY A 183 51.09 28.34 -50.88
CA GLY A 183 50.37 29.26 -50.00
C GLY A 183 49.12 28.67 -49.33
N VAL A 184 48.46 29.49 -48.49
CA VAL A 184 47.38 29.05 -47.57
C VAL A 184 46.13 28.54 -48.32
N SER A 185 45.86 29.03 -49.54
CA SER A 185 44.69 28.62 -50.33
C SER A 185 44.73 27.18 -50.82
N GLU A 186 45.92 26.58 -50.92
CA GLU A 186 46.12 25.23 -51.47
C GLU A 186 46.33 24.16 -50.38
N LEU A 187 46.20 24.51 -49.10
CA LEU A 187 46.31 23.58 -47.97
C LEU A 187 45.30 22.43 -48.06
N LYS A 188 44.11 22.66 -48.65
CA LYS A 188 43.13 21.58 -48.86
C LYS A 188 43.68 20.49 -49.79
N LYS A 189 44.29 20.86 -50.92
CA LYS A 189 44.91 19.91 -51.86
C LYS A 189 46.12 19.21 -51.22
N ALA A 190 46.89 19.92 -50.40
CA ALA A 190 47.97 19.31 -49.62
C ALA A 190 47.45 18.23 -48.67
N GLY A 191 46.41 18.53 -47.89
CA GLY A 191 45.77 17.56 -46.99
C GLY A 191 45.19 16.35 -47.73
N GLU A 192 44.59 16.57 -48.91
CA GLU A 192 44.04 15.49 -49.75
C GLU A 192 45.14 14.56 -50.26
N CYS A 193 46.24 15.10 -50.81
CA CYS A 193 47.35 14.26 -51.27
C CYS A 193 48.05 13.56 -50.06
N PHE A 194 48.21 14.18 -48.88
CA PHE A 194 48.70 13.45 -47.69
C PHE A 194 47.75 12.33 -47.21
N SER A 195 46.43 12.54 -47.30
CA SER A 195 45.42 11.53 -46.98
C SER A 195 45.48 10.33 -47.94
N LEU A 196 45.66 10.59 -49.24
CA LEU A 196 45.87 9.55 -50.27
C LEU A 196 47.21 8.81 -50.11
N ALA A 197 48.24 9.48 -49.59
CA ALA A 197 49.53 8.87 -49.27
C ALA A 197 49.49 7.94 -48.04
N GLY A 198 48.42 7.96 -47.25
CA GLY A 198 48.34 7.26 -45.95
C GLY A 198 49.05 7.99 -44.81
N CYS A 199 49.59 9.19 -45.04
CA CYS A 199 50.26 10.03 -44.04
C CYS A 199 49.24 10.84 -43.23
N TYR A 200 48.35 10.15 -42.51
CA TYR A 200 47.18 10.76 -41.87
C TYR A 200 47.52 11.81 -40.79
N GLU A 201 48.63 11.66 -40.06
CA GLU A 201 49.07 12.65 -39.07
C GLU A 201 49.40 14.01 -39.72
N ARG A 202 50.17 13.97 -40.82
CA ARG A 202 50.53 15.18 -41.59
C ARG A 202 49.31 15.79 -42.27
N ALA A 203 48.41 14.96 -42.81
CA ALA A 203 47.15 15.43 -43.37
C ALA A 203 46.28 16.14 -42.32
N ALA A 204 46.18 15.61 -41.10
CA ALA A 204 45.43 16.24 -40.01
C ALA A 204 46.02 17.60 -39.62
N ASP A 205 47.35 17.71 -39.48
CA ASP A 205 48.03 18.99 -39.19
C ASP A 205 47.80 20.04 -40.27
N VAL A 206 47.88 19.64 -41.55
CA VAL A 206 47.63 20.53 -42.68
C VAL A 206 46.17 20.99 -42.73
N TYR A 207 45.21 20.09 -42.52
CA TYR A 207 43.80 20.46 -42.46
C TYR A 207 43.48 21.35 -41.26
N ALA A 208 44.10 21.11 -40.10
CA ALA A 208 43.97 21.95 -38.92
C ALA A 208 44.51 23.37 -39.17
N LYS A 209 45.69 23.50 -39.80
CA LYS A 209 46.25 24.80 -40.22
C LYS A 209 45.36 25.55 -41.22
N GLY A 210 44.67 24.81 -42.09
CA GLY A 210 43.75 25.36 -43.09
C GLY A 210 42.32 25.64 -42.58
N ASN A 211 42.01 25.38 -41.30
CA ASN A 211 40.66 25.44 -40.75
C ASN A 211 39.64 24.54 -41.50
N TYR A 212 40.09 23.39 -42.02
CA TYR A 212 39.26 22.38 -42.69
C TYR A 212 38.86 21.27 -41.70
N PHE A 213 37.90 21.60 -40.84
CA PHE A 213 37.56 20.78 -39.68
C PHE A 213 36.97 19.40 -39.97
N PRO A 214 35.99 19.25 -40.90
CA PRO A 214 35.44 17.94 -41.24
C PRO A 214 36.51 16.99 -41.79
N GLU A 215 37.36 17.50 -42.68
CA GLU A 215 38.44 16.74 -43.29
C GLU A 215 39.51 16.34 -42.26
N CYS A 216 39.87 17.24 -41.34
CA CYS A 216 40.81 16.95 -40.25
C CYS A 216 40.34 15.79 -39.36
N LEU A 217 39.10 15.86 -38.85
CA LEU A 217 38.55 14.82 -37.97
C LEU A 217 38.29 13.50 -38.70
N SER A 218 37.89 13.55 -39.97
CA SER A 218 37.76 12.36 -40.82
C SER A 218 39.09 11.63 -40.96
N VAL A 219 40.18 12.36 -41.20
CA VAL A 219 41.52 11.78 -41.31
C VAL A 219 42.03 11.26 -39.97
N CYS A 220 41.80 11.98 -38.86
CA CYS A 220 42.12 11.49 -37.52
C CYS A 220 41.41 10.16 -37.23
N THR A 221 40.15 10.01 -37.66
CA THR A 221 39.38 8.78 -37.54
C THR A 221 40.00 7.64 -38.36
N LYS A 222 40.33 7.89 -39.63
CA LYS A 222 40.97 6.90 -40.52
C LYS A 222 42.34 6.43 -40.00
N GLY A 223 43.13 7.36 -39.46
CA GLY A 223 44.44 7.08 -38.87
C GLY A 223 44.41 6.57 -37.43
N LYS A 224 43.23 6.47 -36.80
CA LYS A 224 43.06 6.17 -35.36
C LYS A 224 43.83 7.11 -34.41
N PHE A 225 44.06 8.35 -34.85
CA PHE A 225 44.72 9.39 -34.06
C PHE A 225 43.71 10.14 -33.18
N PHE A 226 43.04 9.42 -32.28
CA PHE A 226 41.95 9.96 -31.46
C PHE A 226 42.39 11.10 -30.53
N GLU A 227 43.57 10.96 -29.94
CA GLU A 227 44.15 11.98 -29.04
C GLU A 227 44.51 13.27 -29.77
N LEU A 228 45.07 13.15 -30.98
CA LEU A 228 45.40 14.29 -31.82
C LEU A 228 44.11 15.03 -32.27
N GLY A 229 43.07 14.28 -32.63
CA GLY A 229 41.76 14.84 -32.95
C GLY A 229 41.12 15.59 -31.77
N LEU A 230 41.25 15.08 -30.54
CA LEU A 230 40.78 15.76 -29.33
C LEU A 230 41.53 17.09 -29.10
N GLN A 231 42.86 17.09 -29.24
CA GLN A 231 43.67 18.31 -29.11
C GLN A 231 43.25 19.39 -30.12
N TYR A 232 42.96 19.01 -31.37
CA TYR A 232 42.47 19.96 -32.37
C TYR A 232 41.09 20.51 -32.01
N ILE A 233 40.16 19.68 -31.51
CA ILE A 233 38.85 20.15 -31.03
C ILE A 233 39.02 21.16 -29.88
N GLU A 234 39.90 20.90 -28.92
CA GLU A 234 40.18 21.83 -27.80
C GLU A 234 40.80 23.15 -28.30
N TYR A 235 41.77 23.06 -29.22
CA TYR A 235 42.40 24.21 -29.86
C TYR A 235 41.38 25.10 -30.58
N TRP A 236 40.45 24.51 -31.33
CA TRP A 236 39.41 25.25 -32.05
C TRP A 236 38.37 25.88 -31.12
N LYS A 237 38.02 25.22 -30.01
CA LYS A 237 37.15 25.79 -28.97
C LYS A 237 37.76 27.07 -28.38
N GLN A 238 39.06 27.10 -28.11
CA GLN A 238 39.76 28.30 -27.61
C GLN A 238 39.78 29.45 -28.63
N LEU A 239 39.94 29.15 -29.92
CA LEU A 239 39.86 30.14 -31.01
C LEU A 239 38.47 30.78 -31.12
N SER A 240 37.40 29.99 -30.95
CA SER A 240 36.02 30.47 -31.05
C SER A 240 35.61 31.46 -29.95
N THR A 241 36.26 31.42 -28.78
CA THR A 241 35.98 32.35 -27.67
C THR A 241 36.59 33.74 -27.84
N MET A 242 37.40 33.99 -28.88
CA MET A 242 38.06 35.27 -29.11
C MET A 242 37.43 36.14 -30.22
N ASP A 243 36.47 35.63 -31.00
CA ASP A 243 35.93 36.34 -32.18
C ASP A 243 34.39 36.35 -32.19
N ASP A 244 33.80 37.54 -32.00
CA ASP A 244 32.36 37.77 -31.75
C ASP A 244 31.47 37.62 -33.01
N GLY A 245 32.06 37.31 -34.17
CA GLY A 245 31.40 37.35 -35.48
C GLY A 245 30.89 36.02 -36.08
N MET A 246 31.07 34.86 -35.44
CA MET A 246 30.93 33.54 -36.08
C MET A 246 29.80 32.62 -35.54
N VAL A 247 28.64 33.16 -35.21
CA VAL A 247 27.54 32.41 -34.54
C VAL A 247 26.92 31.27 -35.38
N THR A 248 27.01 31.30 -36.71
CA THR A 248 26.38 30.28 -37.59
C THR A 248 27.31 29.12 -37.97
N ARG A 249 28.64 29.33 -38.00
CA ARG A 249 29.62 28.25 -38.28
C ARG A 249 29.90 27.37 -37.06
N SER A 250 29.66 27.87 -35.84
CA SER A 250 29.91 27.14 -34.60
C SER A 250 29.02 25.90 -34.42
N LYS A 251 27.77 25.91 -34.90
CA LYS A 251 26.83 24.80 -34.69
C LYS A 251 27.17 23.54 -35.50
N ASP A 252 27.54 23.69 -36.76
CA ASP A 252 27.96 22.55 -37.60
C ASP A 252 29.29 21.98 -37.11
N MET A 253 30.16 22.87 -36.62
CA MET A 253 31.43 22.54 -35.98
C MET A 253 31.26 21.73 -34.70
N ASP A 254 30.37 22.17 -33.82
CA ASP A 254 30.04 21.45 -32.59
C ASP A 254 29.44 20.08 -32.89
N LYS A 255 28.58 19.98 -33.92
CA LYS A 255 27.99 18.70 -34.35
C LYS A 255 29.05 17.71 -34.84
N ILE A 256 29.93 18.13 -35.75
CA ILE A 256 30.98 17.26 -36.31
C ILE A 256 31.99 16.87 -35.23
N GLY A 257 32.37 17.82 -34.37
CA GLY A 257 33.20 17.54 -33.20
C GLY A 257 32.55 16.52 -32.27
N GLN A 258 31.26 16.65 -32.00
CA GLN A 258 30.51 15.73 -31.15
C GLN A 258 30.41 14.31 -31.74
N GLU A 259 30.15 14.20 -33.05
CA GLU A 259 30.12 12.91 -33.76
C GLU A 259 31.48 12.20 -33.67
N PHE A 260 32.58 12.93 -33.85
CA PHE A 260 33.93 12.40 -33.68
C PHE A 260 34.18 11.92 -32.24
N LEU A 261 33.82 12.71 -31.23
CA LEU A 261 34.00 12.35 -29.82
C LEU A 261 33.18 11.11 -29.44
N GLN A 262 31.94 10.99 -29.92
CA GLN A 262 31.10 9.81 -29.69
C GLN A 262 31.71 8.56 -30.33
N MET A 263 32.21 8.66 -31.57
CA MET A 263 32.90 7.56 -32.24
C MET A 263 34.15 7.11 -31.48
N CYS A 264 34.98 8.05 -31.00
CA CYS A 264 36.16 7.74 -30.19
C CYS A 264 35.78 7.04 -28.88
N ALA A 265 34.77 7.58 -28.18
CA ALA A 265 34.27 6.98 -26.94
C ALA A 265 33.71 5.57 -27.16
N LEU A 266 32.97 5.33 -28.25
CA LEU A 266 32.46 3.99 -28.62
C LEU A 266 33.60 3.01 -28.89
N ASN A 267 34.64 3.44 -29.60
CA ASN A 267 35.78 2.59 -29.90
C ASN A 267 36.51 2.14 -28.63
N TYR A 268 36.77 3.05 -27.69
CA TYR A 268 37.37 2.70 -26.39
C TYR A 268 36.43 1.86 -25.52
N CYS A 269 35.11 2.05 -25.62
CA CYS A 269 34.11 1.21 -24.94
C CYS A 269 34.13 -0.23 -25.47
N GLU A 270 34.21 -0.44 -26.79
CA GLU A 270 34.37 -1.77 -27.40
C GLU A 270 35.66 -2.47 -26.92
N LEU A 271 36.72 -1.70 -26.66
CA LEU A 271 37.99 -2.18 -26.12
C LEU A 271 37.97 -2.39 -24.58
N LYS A 272 36.85 -2.11 -23.90
CA LYS A 272 36.69 -2.13 -22.44
C LYS A 272 37.67 -1.22 -21.68
N ASP A 273 38.15 -0.16 -22.32
CA ASP A 273 38.98 0.87 -21.69
C ASP A 273 38.10 2.05 -21.25
N ASN A 274 37.45 1.88 -20.10
CA ASN A 274 36.54 2.87 -19.54
C ASN A 274 37.28 4.18 -19.17
N ARG A 275 38.57 4.11 -18.87
CA ARG A 275 39.37 5.28 -18.48
C ARG A 275 39.58 6.21 -19.67
N SER A 276 39.98 5.64 -20.81
CA SER A 276 40.15 6.38 -22.06
C SER A 276 38.82 6.85 -22.61
N MET A 277 37.77 6.01 -22.58
CA MET A 277 36.40 6.41 -22.95
C MET A 277 35.97 7.67 -22.19
N MET A 278 36.14 7.69 -20.86
CA MET A 278 35.71 8.81 -20.04
C MET A 278 36.45 10.11 -20.32
N LYS A 279 37.67 10.06 -20.88
CA LYS A 279 38.36 11.26 -21.35
C LYS A 279 37.60 11.94 -22.50
N PHE A 280 37.11 11.16 -23.47
CA PHE A 280 36.31 11.68 -24.59
C PHE A 280 34.90 12.08 -24.17
N VAL A 281 34.25 11.30 -23.29
CA VAL A 281 32.91 11.66 -22.77
C VAL A 281 32.93 12.98 -22.01
N ARG A 282 33.97 13.23 -21.18
CA ARG A 282 34.15 14.52 -20.51
C ARG A 282 34.32 15.70 -21.49
N ALA A 283 34.77 15.46 -22.71
CA ALA A 283 34.93 16.49 -23.75
C ALA A 283 33.62 16.82 -24.52
N PHE A 284 32.54 16.05 -24.33
CA PHE A 284 31.24 16.30 -24.95
C PHE A 284 30.71 17.68 -24.55
N HIS A 285 30.01 18.34 -25.47
CA HIS A 285 29.61 19.75 -25.29
C HIS A 285 28.39 19.95 -24.37
N SER A 286 27.62 18.89 -24.05
CA SER A 286 26.46 18.97 -23.15
C SER A 286 26.42 17.80 -22.18
N MET A 287 25.94 18.06 -20.95
CA MET A 287 25.68 17.02 -19.95
C MET A 287 24.63 16.01 -20.41
N ASP A 288 23.60 16.43 -21.15
CA ASP A 288 22.56 15.52 -21.64
C ASP A 288 23.14 14.47 -22.59
N LEU A 289 24.11 14.86 -23.42
CA LEU A 289 24.79 13.94 -24.32
C LEU A 289 25.67 12.96 -23.55
N ARG A 290 26.34 13.40 -22.48
CA ARG A 290 27.12 12.52 -21.61
C ARG A 290 26.21 11.50 -20.93
N ARG A 291 25.10 11.97 -20.35
CA ARG A 291 24.07 11.14 -19.69
C ARG A 291 23.47 10.13 -20.67
N ASN A 292 23.01 10.57 -21.84
CA ASN A 292 22.37 9.70 -22.83
C ASN A 292 23.33 8.66 -23.40
N PHE A 293 24.58 9.04 -23.65
CA PHE A 293 25.61 8.12 -24.14
C PHE A 293 25.98 7.04 -23.12
N LEU A 294 26.24 7.42 -21.87
CA LEU A 294 26.56 6.45 -20.82
C LEU A 294 25.36 5.55 -20.49
N LYS A 295 24.13 6.10 -20.49
CA LYS A 295 22.89 5.32 -20.32
C LYS A 295 22.65 4.33 -21.47
N SER A 296 22.92 4.71 -22.72
CA SER A 296 22.72 3.81 -23.86
C SER A 296 23.69 2.64 -23.89
N LEU A 297 24.85 2.79 -23.24
CA LEU A 297 25.90 1.76 -23.11
C LEU A 297 25.87 1.03 -21.76
N ASP A 298 24.87 1.28 -20.90
CA ASP A 298 24.74 0.73 -19.54
C ASP A 298 25.97 0.98 -18.63
N CYS A 299 26.70 2.08 -18.88
CA CYS A 299 27.89 2.50 -18.12
C CYS A 299 27.51 3.34 -16.89
N LEU A 300 26.73 2.76 -15.98
CA LEU A 300 26.22 3.44 -14.78
C LEU A 300 27.32 3.74 -13.74
N ASP A 301 28.34 2.86 -13.65
CA ASP A 301 29.70 3.09 -13.15
C ASP A 301 30.20 4.52 -13.30
N GLU A 302 30.52 4.80 -14.54
CA GLU A 302 31.21 5.99 -14.96
C GLU A 302 30.30 7.21 -14.91
N LEU A 303 29.01 7.03 -15.14
CA LEU A 303 28.02 8.09 -15.02
C LEU A 303 27.87 8.57 -13.57
N LEU A 304 27.82 7.64 -12.60
CA LEU A 304 27.77 7.98 -11.18
C LEU A 304 29.01 8.79 -10.77
N LEU A 305 30.20 8.31 -11.13
CA LEU A 305 31.45 9.01 -10.84
C LEU A 305 31.48 10.42 -11.45
N LEU A 306 30.99 10.57 -12.69
CA LEU A 306 30.92 11.86 -13.36
C LEU A 306 29.98 12.85 -12.64
N GLU A 307 28.78 12.41 -12.23
CA GLU A 307 27.84 13.29 -11.51
C GLU A 307 28.37 13.63 -10.10
N GLU A 308 29.04 12.70 -9.41
CA GLU A 308 29.71 12.96 -8.13
C GLU A 308 30.86 13.97 -8.25
N GLU A 309 31.72 13.83 -9.27
CA GLU A 309 32.82 14.77 -9.57
C GLU A 309 32.30 16.21 -9.80
N LEU A 310 31.12 16.33 -10.40
CA LEU A 310 30.47 17.62 -10.70
C LEU A 310 29.65 18.16 -9.52
N GLY A 311 29.49 17.40 -8.44
CA GLY A 311 28.67 17.78 -7.28
C GLY A 311 27.16 17.68 -7.52
N ASN A 312 26.72 17.04 -8.60
CA ASN A 312 25.31 16.80 -8.94
C ASN A 312 24.78 15.59 -8.15
N PHE A 313 24.73 15.75 -6.83
CA PHE A 313 24.44 14.64 -5.92
C PHE A 313 23.02 14.08 -6.05
N VAL A 314 22.04 14.87 -6.51
CA VAL A 314 20.66 14.40 -6.73
C VAL A 314 20.62 13.42 -7.91
N GLU A 315 21.22 13.78 -9.04
CA GLU A 315 21.29 12.88 -10.21
C GLU A 315 22.19 11.68 -9.96
N ALA A 316 23.27 11.84 -9.19
CA ALA A 316 24.06 10.70 -8.70
C ALA A 316 23.20 9.74 -7.87
N ALA A 317 22.32 10.28 -7.00
CA ALA A 317 21.39 9.46 -6.22
C ALA A 317 20.37 8.74 -7.12
N GLU A 318 19.83 9.38 -8.15
CA GLU A 318 18.95 8.71 -9.14
C GLU A 318 19.67 7.55 -9.83
N ILE A 319 20.96 7.68 -10.12
CA ILE A 319 21.75 6.59 -10.71
C ILE A 319 21.94 5.46 -9.69
N ALA A 320 22.28 5.76 -8.44
CA ALA A 320 22.34 4.77 -7.37
C ALA A 320 20.99 4.05 -7.18
N GLU A 321 19.87 4.78 -7.30
CA GLU A 321 18.51 4.26 -7.30
C GLU A 321 18.29 3.25 -8.44
N LEU A 322 18.76 3.59 -9.65
CA LEU A 322 18.69 2.70 -10.81
C LEU A 322 19.46 1.40 -10.59
N ARG A 323 20.61 1.46 -9.91
CA ARG A 323 21.44 0.30 -9.55
C ARG A 323 20.87 -0.54 -8.41
N GLY A 324 19.95 0.02 -7.64
CA GLY A 324 19.35 -0.62 -6.47
C GLY A 324 20.24 -0.59 -5.22
N ASP A 325 21.22 0.31 -5.17
CA ASP A 325 22.08 0.50 -3.99
C ASP A 325 21.49 1.58 -3.06
N LEU A 326 20.62 1.14 -2.15
CA LEU A 326 19.93 2.02 -1.20
C LEU A 326 20.86 2.82 -0.29
N LEU A 327 22.00 2.26 0.10
CA LEU A 327 22.92 2.93 1.03
C LEU A 327 23.68 4.03 0.30
N LEU A 328 24.16 3.75 -0.91
CA LEU A 328 24.80 4.76 -1.75
C LEU A 328 23.83 5.89 -2.11
N GLU A 329 22.59 5.54 -2.47
CA GLU A 329 21.51 6.51 -2.73
C GLU A 329 21.26 7.42 -1.51
N ALA A 330 21.15 6.84 -0.31
CA ALA A 330 20.96 7.61 0.91
C ALA A 330 22.16 8.54 1.22
N ASP A 331 23.38 8.07 0.97
CA ASP A 331 24.60 8.85 1.20
C ASP A 331 24.69 10.04 0.25
N LEU A 332 24.33 9.86 -1.02
CA LEU A 332 24.30 10.91 -2.03
C LEU A 332 23.19 11.93 -1.75
N LEU A 333 22.00 11.48 -1.37
CA LEU A 333 20.92 12.39 -0.93
C LEU A 333 21.31 13.17 0.33
N GLY A 334 22.02 12.54 1.26
CA GLY A 334 22.59 13.21 2.42
C GLY A 334 23.57 14.32 2.04
N LYS A 335 24.46 14.09 1.05
CA LYS A 335 25.34 15.14 0.48
C LYS A 335 24.55 16.25 -0.22
N ALA A 336 23.45 15.89 -0.89
CA ALA A 336 22.52 16.81 -1.54
C ALA A 336 21.62 17.59 -0.57
N ARG A 337 21.73 17.36 0.75
CA ARG A 337 20.88 17.93 1.81
C ARG A 337 19.40 17.50 1.77
N HIS A 338 19.10 16.39 1.10
CA HIS A 338 17.81 15.70 1.17
C HIS A 338 17.79 14.73 2.35
N PHE A 339 17.87 15.29 3.57
CA PHE A 339 18.11 14.49 4.78
C PHE A 339 16.93 13.60 5.15
N LYS A 340 15.70 14.06 4.90
CA LYS A 340 14.48 13.29 5.13
C LYS A 340 14.46 11.99 4.32
N GLU A 341 14.67 12.09 3.01
CA GLU A 341 14.69 10.94 2.10
C GLU A 341 15.84 9.99 2.44
N ALA A 342 17.04 10.52 2.68
CA ALA A 342 18.21 9.75 3.09
C ALA A 342 17.94 8.93 4.37
N SER A 343 17.35 9.55 5.39
CA SER A 343 17.01 8.88 6.65
C SER A 343 15.99 7.74 6.44
N LEU A 344 14.95 7.98 5.64
CA LEU A 344 13.94 6.96 5.32
C LEU A 344 14.51 5.77 4.54
N LEU A 345 15.42 6.00 3.60
CA LEU A 345 16.09 4.94 2.84
C LEU A 345 16.97 4.07 3.74
N ILE A 346 17.73 4.67 4.67
CA ILE A 346 18.52 3.91 5.65
C ILE A 346 17.60 3.06 6.53
N LEU A 347 16.51 3.63 7.05
CA LEU A 347 15.56 2.87 7.85
C LEU A 347 14.92 1.72 7.06
N TRP A 348 14.64 1.92 5.77
CA TRP A 348 14.14 0.85 4.90
C TRP A 348 15.19 -0.24 4.67
N PHE A 349 16.44 0.14 4.39
CA PHE A 349 17.55 -0.80 4.25
C PHE A 349 17.74 -1.64 5.51
N VAL A 350 17.78 -1.00 6.70
CA VAL A 350 17.94 -1.71 7.98
C VAL A 350 16.77 -2.64 8.24
N PHE A 351 15.54 -2.20 7.96
CA PHE A 351 14.34 -3.00 8.17
C PHE A 351 14.33 -4.27 7.30
N SER A 352 14.49 -4.12 5.99
CA SER A 352 14.49 -5.23 5.03
C SER A 352 15.66 -6.19 5.27
N ASN A 353 16.87 -5.69 5.58
CA ASN A 353 18.02 -6.53 5.88
C ASN A 353 17.91 -7.28 7.21
N SER A 354 17.26 -6.67 8.21
CA SER A 354 16.99 -7.35 9.48
C SER A 354 15.98 -8.50 9.30
N LEU A 355 14.96 -8.34 8.44
CA LEU A 355 13.99 -9.40 8.16
C LEU A 355 14.61 -10.53 7.34
N TRP A 356 15.30 -10.19 6.26
CA TRP A 356 15.77 -11.17 5.27
C TRP A 356 17.28 -11.42 5.36
N ALA A 357 17.83 -11.50 6.58
CA ALA A 357 19.21 -11.95 6.77
C ALA A 357 19.42 -13.38 6.23
N PRO A 358 20.66 -13.80 5.91
CA PRO A 358 20.91 -15.17 5.45
C PRO A 358 20.31 -16.20 6.41
N ASN A 359 19.55 -17.16 5.86
CA ASN A 359 18.78 -18.19 6.60
C ASN A 359 17.58 -17.67 7.43
N SER A 360 17.22 -16.39 7.31
CA SER A 360 15.98 -15.87 7.90
C SER A 360 14.79 -16.13 6.99
N ARG A 361 13.65 -16.45 7.59
CA ARG A 361 12.35 -16.57 6.91
C ARG A 361 11.49 -15.31 7.05
N GLY A 362 12.08 -14.16 7.40
CA GLY A 362 11.36 -12.91 7.64
C GLY A 362 11.40 -12.53 9.11
N TRP A 363 10.24 -12.57 9.79
CA TRP A 363 10.19 -12.29 11.24
C TRP A 363 10.78 -13.46 12.06
N PRO A 364 11.49 -13.23 13.18
CA PRO A 364 11.82 -11.95 13.82
C PRO A 364 13.08 -11.27 13.25
N LEU A 365 13.19 -9.95 13.49
CA LEU A 365 14.33 -9.14 13.07
C LEU A 365 15.67 -9.73 13.57
N LYS A 366 16.63 -9.93 12.66
CA LYS A 366 17.97 -10.44 12.95
C LYS A 366 19.02 -9.33 12.99
N PRO A 367 20.02 -9.41 13.89
CA PRO A 367 21.10 -8.42 13.96
C PRO A 367 22.08 -8.63 12.78
N PHE A 368 22.75 -7.55 12.36
CA PHE A 368 23.84 -7.59 11.40
C PHE A 368 24.89 -6.52 11.72
N THR A 369 26.12 -6.70 11.25
CA THR A 369 27.32 -5.97 11.72
C THR A 369 27.23 -4.44 11.66
N GLN A 370 26.64 -3.87 10.61
CA GLN A 370 26.57 -2.42 10.39
C GLN A 370 25.28 -1.77 10.93
N LYS A 371 24.41 -2.53 11.58
CA LYS A 371 23.04 -2.10 11.88
C LYS A 371 22.98 -0.84 12.75
N GLU A 372 23.69 -0.82 13.88
CA GLU A 372 23.64 0.30 14.84
C GLU A 372 24.31 1.56 14.28
N ASP A 373 25.37 1.41 13.48
CA ASP A 373 26.01 2.53 12.78
C ASP A 373 25.05 3.19 11.79
N LEU A 374 24.31 2.38 11.01
CA LEU A 374 23.31 2.86 10.08
C LEU A 374 22.13 3.54 10.79
N LEU A 375 21.63 2.95 11.88
CA LEU A 375 20.56 3.55 12.69
C LEU A 375 20.99 4.90 13.29
N SER A 376 22.25 5.00 13.73
CA SER A 376 22.83 6.25 14.21
C SER A 376 22.97 7.30 13.11
N LYS A 377 23.35 6.88 11.90
CA LYS A 377 23.40 7.74 10.71
C LYS A 377 22.01 8.25 10.31
N ALA A 378 20.98 7.41 10.35
CA ALA A 378 19.60 7.80 10.07
C ALA A 378 19.10 8.87 11.06
N LYS A 379 19.42 8.74 12.36
CA LYS A 379 19.17 9.76 13.39
C LYS A 379 19.91 11.06 13.10
N LEU A 380 21.18 10.98 12.70
CA LEU A 380 21.99 12.16 12.40
C LEU A 380 21.39 12.98 11.26
N PHE A 381 20.96 12.33 10.16
CA PHE A 381 20.26 13.03 9.09
C PHE A 381 18.94 13.64 9.55
N ALA A 382 18.15 12.92 10.33
CA ALA A 382 16.88 13.44 10.83
C ALA A 382 17.02 14.66 11.76
N ARG A 383 18.17 14.88 12.43
CA ARG A 383 18.43 16.08 13.24
C ARG A 383 18.49 17.38 12.44
N ASN A 384 18.72 17.29 11.14
CA ASN A 384 18.76 18.46 10.25
C ASN A 384 17.37 18.86 9.73
N GLU A 385 16.31 18.13 10.12
CA GLU A 385 14.92 18.32 9.71
C GLU A 385 14.06 18.82 10.90
N LEU A 386 12.77 19.05 10.67
CA LEU A 386 11.81 19.46 11.71
C LEU A 386 11.67 18.42 12.83
N ASP A 387 11.46 18.90 14.07
CA ASP A 387 11.35 18.08 15.28
C ASP A 387 10.38 16.88 15.18
N PRO A 388 9.18 16.97 14.57
CA PRO A 388 8.27 15.83 14.45
C PRO A 388 8.84 14.67 13.62
N PHE A 389 9.67 14.98 12.61
CA PHE A 389 10.33 13.95 11.81
C PHE A 389 11.48 13.29 12.57
N TYR A 390 12.25 14.08 13.34
CA TYR A 390 13.30 13.54 14.20
C TYR A 390 12.73 12.60 15.27
N GLU A 391 11.61 12.95 15.88
CA GLU A 391 10.91 12.10 16.86
C GLU A 391 10.41 10.78 16.23
N PHE A 392 9.81 10.87 15.03
CA PHE A 392 9.43 9.70 14.24
C PHE A 392 10.63 8.77 13.98
N VAL A 393 11.75 9.31 13.50
CA VAL A 393 12.97 8.51 13.22
C VAL A 393 13.53 7.92 14.52
N CYS A 394 13.54 8.66 15.62
CA CYS A 394 13.98 8.16 16.91
C CYS A 394 13.14 6.96 17.38
N THR A 395 11.82 7.04 17.22
CA THR A 395 10.88 5.95 17.54
C THR A 395 11.15 4.74 16.66
N GLU A 396 11.24 4.92 15.34
CA GLU A 396 11.53 3.83 14.39
C GLU A 396 12.88 3.16 14.66
N VAL A 397 13.91 3.92 15.01
CA VAL A 397 15.21 3.35 15.37
C VAL A 397 15.12 2.49 16.63
N LYS A 398 14.40 2.93 17.67
CA LYS A 398 14.19 2.13 18.89
C LYS A 398 13.38 0.86 18.62
N ILE A 399 12.42 0.91 17.70
CA ILE A 399 11.64 -0.27 17.30
C ILE A 399 12.53 -1.26 16.53
N LEU A 400 13.39 -0.76 15.64
CA LEU A 400 14.27 -1.58 14.82
C LEU A 400 15.51 -2.07 15.57
N SER A 401 15.91 -1.45 16.69
CA SER A 401 17.08 -1.88 17.47
C SER A 401 16.86 -3.27 18.09
N HIS A 402 17.98 -3.91 18.44
CA HIS A 402 18.02 -5.21 19.12
C HIS A 402 18.08 -5.09 20.65
N GLU A 403 17.87 -3.89 21.18
CA GLU A 403 17.84 -3.65 22.63
C GLU A 403 16.62 -4.35 23.27
N GLN A 404 16.80 -4.82 24.50
CA GLN A 404 15.75 -5.53 25.23
C GLN A 404 14.71 -4.50 25.71
N THR A 405 13.58 -4.42 24.99
CA THR A 405 12.49 -3.48 25.29
C THR A 405 11.45 -4.14 26.18
N ASN A 406 11.04 -3.46 27.26
CA ASN A 406 9.93 -3.92 28.08
C ASN A 406 8.56 -3.58 27.44
N LEU A 407 7.47 -4.11 28.00
CA LEU A 407 6.12 -3.94 27.46
C LEU A 407 5.66 -2.47 27.53
N PHE A 408 6.04 -1.75 28.58
CA PHE A 408 5.74 -0.32 28.73
C PHE A 408 6.40 0.51 27.62
N GLU A 409 7.68 0.28 27.33
CA GLU A 409 8.41 0.94 26.24
C GLU A 409 7.80 0.61 24.88
N LEU A 410 7.46 -0.66 24.61
CA LEU A 410 6.78 -1.06 23.38
C LEU A 410 5.43 -0.36 23.20
N LYS A 411 4.68 -0.14 24.29
CA LYS A 411 3.44 0.62 24.25
C LYS A 411 3.67 2.11 23.98
N GLN A 412 4.71 2.71 24.56
CA GLN A 412 5.10 4.08 24.22
C GLN A 412 5.47 4.21 22.75
N TYR A 413 6.25 3.27 22.21
CA TYR A 413 6.63 3.27 20.80
C TYR A 413 5.44 3.02 19.87
N PHE A 414 4.48 2.18 20.28
CA PHE A 414 3.23 1.99 19.56
C PHE A 414 2.40 3.28 19.50
N ASN A 415 2.24 3.98 20.64
CA ASN A 415 1.51 5.25 20.69
C ASN A 415 2.18 6.34 19.85
N ALA A 416 3.51 6.48 19.95
CA ALA A 416 4.27 7.40 19.13
C ALA A 416 4.16 7.05 17.63
N SER A 417 4.17 5.76 17.29
CA SER A 417 3.96 5.30 15.90
C SER A 417 2.58 5.70 15.37
N GLN A 418 1.52 5.56 16.17
CA GLN A 418 0.17 6.02 15.80
C GLN A 418 0.11 7.53 15.60
N GLN A 419 0.72 8.30 16.50
CA GLN A 419 0.78 9.77 16.39
C GLN A 419 1.50 10.23 15.11
N HIS A 420 2.55 9.51 14.72
CA HIS A 420 3.31 9.80 13.49
C HIS A 420 2.78 9.09 12.24
N ASN A 421 1.66 8.37 12.31
CA ASN A 421 1.10 7.55 11.22
C ASN A 421 2.11 6.52 10.65
N SER A 422 2.95 5.93 11.50
CA SER A 422 3.90 4.90 11.14
C SER A 422 3.29 3.50 11.19
N LEU A 423 2.77 3.04 10.06
CA LEU A 423 2.25 1.67 9.94
C LEU A 423 3.31 0.61 10.28
N ARG A 424 4.57 0.86 9.89
CA ARG A 424 5.69 -0.05 10.20
C ARG A 424 5.89 -0.15 11.71
N GLY A 425 5.98 0.99 12.39
CA GLY A 425 6.17 1.03 13.84
C GLY A 425 5.02 0.36 14.59
N GLU A 426 3.77 0.61 14.16
CA GLU A 426 2.58 -0.03 14.72
C GLU A 426 2.64 -1.57 14.63
N ILE A 427 2.84 -2.11 13.41
CA ILE A 427 2.86 -3.55 13.17
C ILE A 427 3.97 -4.22 13.98
N LEU A 428 5.19 -3.65 13.96
CA LEU A 428 6.33 -4.24 14.65
C LEU A 428 6.17 -4.20 16.18
N CYS A 429 5.64 -3.10 16.74
CA CYS A 429 5.38 -3.03 18.18
C CYS A 429 4.35 -4.07 18.61
N VAL A 430 3.23 -4.18 17.89
CA VAL A 430 2.19 -5.18 18.18
C VAL A 430 2.77 -6.60 18.07
N TRP A 431 3.60 -6.87 17.06
CA TRP A 431 4.22 -8.19 16.89
C TRP A 431 5.21 -8.51 18.01
N LYS A 432 6.04 -7.55 18.43
CA LYS A 432 6.93 -7.71 19.60
C LYS A 432 6.15 -7.95 20.90
N ILE A 433 5.01 -7.26 21.10
CA ILE A 433 4.14 -7.50 22.26
C ILE A 433 3.56 -8.91 22.21
N LEU A 434 3.14 -9.39 21.04
CA LEU A 434 2.68 -10.76 20.85
C LEU A 434 3.78 -11.79 21.12
N ASP A 435 5.00 -11.58 20.63
CA ASP A 435 6.14 -12.47 20.93
C ASP A 435 6.41 -12.50 22.45
N ALA A 436 6.36 -11.34 23.12
CA ALA A 436 6.50 -11.27 24.57
C ALA A 436 5.41 -12.08 25.31
N HIS A 437 4.19 -12.15 24.78
CA HIS A 437 3.14 -13.02 25.30
C HIS A 437 3.39 -14.50 25.08
N LEU A 438 3.93 -14.87 23.90
CA LEU A 438 4.18 -16.25 23.48
C LEU A 438 5.41 -16.84 24.19
N ASP A 439 6.39 -16.02 24.54
CA ASP A 439 7.59 -16.42 25.29
C ASP A 439 7.37 -16.47 26.82
N LEU A 440 6.28 -15.89 27.32
CA LEU A 440 5.99 -15.82 28.75
C LEU A 440 5.39 -17.13 29.29
N ASN A 441 5.83 -17.55 30.48
CA ASN A 441 5.24 -18.67 31.19
C ASN A 441 3.79 -18.34 31.64
N THR A 442 2.86 -19.28 31.48
CA THR A 442 1.44 -19.16 31.84
C THR A 442 1.21 -18.74 33.30
N SER A 443 2.14 -19.05 34.21
CA SER A 443 2.03 -18.65 35.63
C SER A 443 2.19 -17.16 35.89
N LYS A 444 2.71 -16.39 34.92
CA LYS A 444 2.93 -14.95 35.02
C LYS A 444 1.76 -14.12 34.48
N TYR A 445 0.70 -14.78 33.99
CA TYR A 445 -0.51 -14.09 33.52
C TYR A 445 -1.37 -13.64 34.72
N ASP A 446 -1.80 -12.40 34.68
CA ASP A 446 -2.79 -11.85 35.58
C ASP A 446 -4.18 -12.36 35.19
N TRP A 447 -4.91 -12.88 36.18
CA TRP A 447 -6.27 -13.39 36.01
C TRP A 447 -7.29 -12.39 36.54
N GLU A 448 -8.35 -12.17 35.77
CA GLU A 448 -9.45 -11.30 36.13
C GLU A 448 -10.75 -12.09 36.22
N ASP A 449 -11.55 -11.73 37.21
CA ASP A 449 -12.87 -12.32 37.40
C ASP A 449 -13.98 -11.51 36.73
N GLU A 450 -13.71 -10.31 36.21
CA GLU A 450 -14.70 -9.41 35.60
C GLU A 450 -14.43 -9.19 34.11
N LEU A 451 -15.49 -8.94 33.33
CA LEU A 451 -15.39 -8.67 31.90
C LEU A 451 -15.17 -7.17 31.67
N SER A 452 -14.05 -6.80 31.03
CA SER A 452 -13.71 -5.39 30.80
C SER A 452 -14.75 -4.70 29.90
N VAL A 453 -15.30 -3.57 30.34
CA VAL A 453 -16.23 -2.75 29.53
C VAL A 453 -15.55 -2.14 28.30
N ASP A 454 -14.28 -1.73 28.45
CA ASP A 454 -13.44 -1.25 27.35
C ASP A 454 -12.16 -2.10 27.26
N LEU A 455 -12.18 -3.07 26.34
CA LEU A 455 -11.06 -3.99 26.10
C LEU A 455 -9.78 -3.26 25.68
N ARG A 456 -9.92 -2.17 24.92
CA ARG A 456 -8.77 -1.38 24.43
C ARG A 456 -8.09 -0.70 25.60
N LYS A 457 -8.82 0.14 26.32
CA LYS A 457 -8.26 0.89 27.45
C LYS A 457 -7.69 -0.05 28.52
N HIS A 458 -8.43 -1.09 28.86
CA HIS A 458 -7.99 -2.10 29.82
C HIS A 458 -6.66 -2.76 29.41
N SER A 459 -6.57 -3.22 28.16
CA SER A 459 -5.37 -3.91 27.68
C SER A 459 -4.17 -2.97 27.58
N GLU A 460 -4.40 -1.73 27.15
CA GLU A 460 -3.37 -0.71 27.05
C GLU A 460 -2.83 -0.28 28.43
N ASP A 461 -3.70 -0.16 29.43
CA ASP A 461 -3.32 0.16 30.81
C ASP A 461 -2.48 -0.97 31.43
N LYS A 462 -2.84 -2.24 31.18
CA LYS A 462 -2.08 -3.40 31.69
C LYS A 462 -0.69 -3.52 31.09
N ILE A 463 -0.57 -3.40 29.77
CA ILE A 463 0.74 -3.41 29.09
C ILE A 463 1.60 -2.25 29.59
N SER A 464 1.00 -1.09 29.87
CA SER A 464 1.71 0.06 30.46
C SER A 464 2.24 -0.23 31.88
N GLN A 465 1.66 -1.19 32.59
CA GLN A 465 2.14 -1.66 33.90
C GLN A 465 3.12 -2.83 33.79
N ASN A 466 3.60 -3.18 32.59
CA ASN A 466 4.39 -4.38 32.31
C ASN A 466 3.71 -5.69 32.76
N ARG A 467 2.37 -5.72 32.73
CA ARG A 467 1.55 -6.87 33.10
C ARG A 467 0.84 -7.42 31.87
N VAL A 468 0.65 -8.73 31.85
CA VAL A 468 -0.09 -9.41 30.79
C VAL A 468 -1.28 -10.16 31.36
N SER A 469 -2.37 -10.16 30.61
CA SER A 469 -3.57 -10.96 30.86
C SER A 469 -4.06 -11.63 29.57
N LEU A 470 -5.09 -12.43 29.72
CA LEU A 470 -5.73 -13.14 28.60
C LEU A 470 -6.34 -12.15 27.60
N GLU A 471 -6.93 -11.06 28.10
CA GLU A 471 -7.50 -9.96 27.33
C GLU A 471 -6.43 -9.23 26.51
N THR A 472 -5.26 -8.94 27.11
CA THR A 472 -4.16 -8.28 26.39
C THR A 472 -3.66 -9.13 25.21
N LEU A 473 -3.47 -10.45 25.39
CA LEU A 473 -3.06 -11.35 24.31
C LEU A 473 -4.04 -11.30 23.13
N VAL A 474 -5.34 -11.41 23.42
CA VAL A 474 -6.38 -11.41 22.40
C VAL A 474 -6.50 -10.04 21.73
N TYR A 475 -6.37 -8.94 22.49
CA TYR A 475 -6.42 -7.59 21.97
C TYR A 475 -5.29 -7.33 20.96
N PHE A 476 -4.03 -7.60 21.34
CA PHE A 476 -2.89 -7.41 20.42
C PHE A 476 -2.94 -8.39 19.24
N TRP A 477 -3.47 -9.61 19.43
CA TRP A 477 -3.72 -10.54 18.32
C TRP A 477 -4.75 -9.98 17.33
N ARG A 478 -5.86 -9.42 17.82
CA ARG A 478 -6.89 -8.79 16.97
C ARG A 478 -6.32 -7.60 16.20
N LEU A 479 -5.57 -6.72 16.85
CA LEU A 479 -4.89 -5.60 16.20
C LEU A 479 -3.94 -6.06 15.10
N TRP A 480 -3.08 -7.05 15.41
CA TRP A 480 -2.14 -7.59 14.43
C TRP A 480 -2.87 -8.19 13.24
N LYS A 481 -3.84 -9.06 13.51
CA LYS A 481 -4.70 -9.71 12.51
C LYS A 481 -5.35 -8.69 11.58
N GLU A 482 -5.92 -7.62 12.12
CA GLU A 482 -6.55 -6.56 11.33
C GLU A 482 -5.56 -5.90 10.37
N LYS A 483 -4.34 -5.59 10.82
CA LYS A 483 -3.29 -5.02 9.97
C LYS A 483 -2.86 -6.00 8.87
N ILE A 484 -2.78 -7.31 9.16
CA ILE A 484 -2.46 -8.33 8.16
C ILE A 484 -3.60 -8.51 7.15
N VAL A 485 -4.86 -8.46 7.57
CA VAL A 485 -6.02 -8.49 6.66
C VAL A 485 -5.99 -7.30 5.70
N ASN A 486 -5.71 -6.09 6.20
CA ASN A 486 -5.54 -4.91 5.35
C ASN A 486 -4.37 -5.03 4.36
N ILE A 487 -3.31 -5.78 4.71
CA ILE A 487 -2.22 -6.12 3.78
C ILE A 487 -2.74 -7.03 2.64
N PHE A 488 -3.58 -8.02 2.94
CA PHE A 488 -4.17 -8.86 1.89
C PHE A 488 -5.04 -8.05 0.91
N ASP A 489 -5.85 -7.12 1.43
CA ASP A 489 -6.67 -6.24 0.61
C ASP A 489 -5.80 -5.30 -0.24
N CYS A 490 -4.72 -4.77 0.33
CA CYS A 490 -3.71 -4.00 -0.41
C CYS A 490 -3.08 -4.80 -1.55
N LEU A 491 -2.66 -6.04 -1.28
CA LEU A 491 -2.08 -6.93 -2.29
C LEU A 491 -3.09 -7.27 -3.41
N ALA A 492 -4.39 -7.36 -3.11
CA ALA A 492 -5.45 -7.45 -4.12
C ALA A 492 -5.58 -6.16 -4.95
N GLY A 493 -5.45 -4.99 -4.32
CA GLY A 493 -5.42 -3.70 -5.02
C GLY A 493 -4.26 -3.56 -6.01
N ILE A 494 -3.08 -4.09 -5.67
CA ILE A 494 -1.90 -4.08 -6.57
C ILE A 494 -2.15 -4.90 -7.85
N GLU A 495 -2.86 -6.02 -7.77
CA GLU A 495 -3.24 -6.82 -8.94
C GLU A 495 -4.34 -6.16 -9.78
N ALA A 496 -5.21 -5.37 -9.16
CA ALA A 496 -6.37 -4.73 -9.79
C ALA A 496 -6.11 -3.27 -10.24
N GLU A 497 -4.89 -2.76 -10.08
CA GLU A 497 -4.48 -1.38 -10.43
C GLU A 497 -5.34 -0.27 -9.79
N ASN A 498 -5.96 -0.53 -8.64
CA ASN A 498 -6.80 0.41 -7.92
C ASN A 498 -6.11 0.90 -6.63
N PHE A 499 -5.47 2.07 -6.70
CA PHE A 499 -4.50 2.54 -5.69
C PHE A 499 -5.08 3.40 -4.55
N GLY A 500 -6.36 3.79 -4.59
CA GLY A 500 -6.87 4.94 -3.84
C GLY A 500 -6.76 4.87 -2.31
N ASN A 501 -6.99 3.69 -1.70
CA ASN A 501 -7.20 3.61 -0.24
C ASN A 501 -6.09 2.89 0.55
N TYR A 502 -5.09 2.27 -0.11
CA TYR A 502 -4.12 1.38 0.55
C TYR A 502 -2.64 1.76 0.33
N ILE A 503 -2.35 3.01 -0.06
CA ILE A 503 -0.97 3.48 -0.37
C ILE A 503 0.01 3.25 0.78
N VAL A 504 -0.42 3.47 2.02
CA VAL A 504 0.43 3.28 3.21
C VAL A 504 0.77 1.79 3.41
N PHE A 505 -0.19 0.90 3.20
CA PHE A 505 0.00 -0.55 3.26
C PHE A 505 0.88 -1.05 2.11
N GLU A 506 0.74 -0.46 0.92
CA GLU A 506 1.59 -0.80 -0.23
C GLU A 506 3.05 -0.45 0.08
N LYS A 507 3.32 0.77 0.56
CA LYS A 507 4.65 1.21 0.97
C LYS A 507 5.23 0.30 2.05
N PHE A 508 4.41 -0.10 3.03
CA PHE A 508 4.85 -1.06 4.05
C PHE A 508 5.22 -2.41 3.43
N CYS A 509 4.39 -2.97 2.54
CA CYS A 509 4.65 -4.26 1.89
C CYS A 509 5.95 -4.24 1.07
N LEU A 510 6.12 -3.21 0.23
CA LEU A 510 7.34 -2.99 -0.55
C LEU A 510 8.56 -2.89 0.38
N ASN A 511 8.43 -2.14 1.48
CA ASN A 511 9.50 -1.98 2.44
C ASN A 511 9.84 -3.30 3.17
N TYR A 512 8.81 -4.05 3.55
CA TYR A 512 8.93 -5.33 4.25
C TYR A 512 9.68 -6.36 3.43
N PHE A 513 9.31 -6.53 2.15
CA PHE A 513 9.95 -7.49 1.25
C PHE A 513 11.26 -6.98 0.62
N GLY A 514 11.61 -5.71 0.82
CA GLY A 514 12.81 -5.12 0.20
C GLY A 514 12.67 -5.02 -1.32
N VAL A 515 11.54 -4.49 -1.78
CA VAL A 515 11.17 -4.42 -3.20
C VAL A 515 10.91 -2.98 -3.61
N ARG A 516 11.45 -2.58 -4.76
CA ARG A 516 11.21 -1.27 -5.36
C ARG A 516 10.35 -1.44 -6.62
N ARG A 517 9.24 -0.70 -6.70
CA ARG A 517 8.34 -0.69 -7.87
C ARG A 517 8.82 0.34 -8.88
N LYS A 518 8.96 -0.05 -10.16
CA LYS A 518 9.18 0.85 -11.30
C LYS A 518 8.06 0.67 -12.33
N PHE A 519 7.60 1.77 -12.91
CA PHE A 519 6.59 1.77 -13.96
C PHE A 519 7.25 1.67 -15.33
N ASN A 520 6.77 0.76 -16.18
CA ASN A 520 7.31 0.58 -17.53
C ASN A 520 6.15 0.58 -18.54
N ASN A 521 5.85 1.74 -19.13
CA ASN A 521 4.89 2.06 -20.21
C ASN A 521 3.45 1.48 -20.16
N GLN A 522 3.15 0.56 -19.22
CA GLN A 522 1.84 -0.02 -18.87
C GLN A 522 1.96 -1.07 -17.73
N ASN A 523 3.12 -1.70 -17.52
CA ASN A 523 3.30 -2.73 -16.47
C ASN A 523 4.23 -2.26 -15.35
N SER A 524 3.91 -2.63 -14.10
CA SER A 524 4.77 -2.40 -12.94
C SER A 524 5.79 -3.53 -12.76
N ILE A 525 7.07 -3.20 -12.82
CA ILE A 525 8.18 -4.13 -12.57
C ILE A 525 8.68 -3.93 -11.13
N TYR A 526 8.86 -5.04 -10.41
CA TYR A 526 9.26 -5.05 -9.01
C TYR A 526 10.71 -5.52 -8.91
N HIS A 527 11.62 -4.62 -8.58
CA HIS A 527 13.05 -4.89 -8.40
C HIS A 527 13.33 -5.35 -6.97
N MET A 528 13.96 -6.51 -6.80
CA MET A 528 14.38 -7.02 -5.51
C MET A 528 15.72 -6.41 -5.11
N LEU A 529 15.76 -5.79 -3.95
CA LEU A 529 16.98 -5.24 -3.36
C LEU A 529 17.82 -6.34 -2.69
N LYS A 530 17.17 -7.46 -2.32
CA LYS A 530 17.81 -8.62 -1.70
C LYS A 530 17.43 -9.93 -2.40
N PRO A 531 18.12 -10.30 -3.49
CA PRO A 531 17.77 -11.46 -4.31
C PRO A 531 17.90 -12.81 -3.58
N ASP A 532 18.70 -12.88 -2.52
CA ASP A 532 18.94 -14.05 -1.70
C ASP A 532 17.89 -14.27 -0.60
N ALA A 533 16.91 -13.37 -0.46
CA ALA A 533 15.83 -13.50 0.51
C ALA A 533 14.97 -14.75 0.27
N ASP A 534 14.54 -15.40 1.35
CA ASP A 534 13.86 -16.70 1.26
C ASP A 534 12.55 -16.65 0.45
N TRP A 535 11.78 -15.57 0.59
CA TRP A 535 10.53 -15.38 -0.17
C TRP A 535 10.76 -15.29 -1.69
N VAL A 536 11.93 -14.82 -2.14
CA VAL A 536 12.25 -14.72 -3.59
C VAL A 536 12.36 -16.10 -4.22
N ARG A 537 12.83 -17.10 -3.45
CA ARG A 537 12.92 -18.49 -3.92
C ARG A 537 11.55 -19.08 -4.29
N THR A 538 10.47 -18.56 -3.72
CA THR A 538 9.09 -19.01 -4.01
C THR A 538 8.58 -18.56 -5.38
N ILE A 539 9.17 -17.53 -5.99
CA ILE A 539 8.79 -17.02 -7.32
C ILE A 539 9.30 -17.94 -8.43
N GLY A 540 10.39 -18.67 -8.19
CA GLY A 540 11.04 -19.56 -9.16
C GLY A 540 11.86 -18.82 -10.21
N ASP A 541 13.00 -19.40 -10.59
CA ASP A 541 14.01 -18.74 -11.44
C ASP A 541 13.45 -18.28 -12.80
N ARG A 542 12.51 -19.03 -13.38
CA ARG A 542 11.90 -18.74 -14.69
C ARG A 542 11.05 -17.47 -14.72
N SER A 543 10.53 -17.05 -13.57
CA SER A 543 9.65 -15.88 -13.44
C SER A 543 10.40 -14.61 -13.04
N THR A 544 11.71 -14.71 -12.79
CA THR A 544 12.57 -13.58 -12.50
C THR A 544 13.37 -13.17 -13.74
N ARG A 545 13.51 -11.86 -13.95
CA ARG A 545 14.41 -11.30 -14.98
C ARG A 545 15.65 -10.77 -14.28
N ARG A 546 16.82 -11.12 -14.80
CA ARG A 546 18.10 -10.63 -14.29
C ARG A 546 18.68 -9.64 -15.29
N ILE A 547 18.82 -8.38 -14.87
CA ILE A 547 19.48 -7.32 -15.64
C ILE A 547 20.70 -6.91 -14.82
N GLY A 548 21.89 -7.35 -15.24
CA GLY A 548 23.12 -7.15 -14.48
C GLY A 548 23.03 -7.75 -13.06
N LYS A 549 23.22 -6.90 -12.03
CA LYS A 549 23.14 -7.27 -10.61
C LYS A 549 21.70 -7.29 -10.06
N LEU A 550 20.74 -6.70 -10.77
CA LEU A 550 19.35 -6.57 -10.33
C LEU A 550 18.52 -7.78 -10.74
N VAL A 551 17.71 -8.27 -9.79
CA VAL A 551 16.66 -9.27 -10.05
C VAL A 551 15.32 -8.57 -9.99
N SER A 552 14.45 -8.81 -10.96
CA SER A 552 13.10 -8.25 -10.99
C SER A 552 12.05 -9.31 -11.28
N ALA A 553 10.82 -9.05 -10.84
CA ALA A 553 9.65 -9.85 -11.15
C ALA A 553 8.47 -8.96 -11.55
N ASP A 554 7.50 -9.59 -12.22
CA ASP A 554 6.21 -8.96 -12.53
C ASP A 554 5.32 -8.90 -11.27
N ALA A 555 4.35 -7.97 -11.28
CA ALA A 555 3.43 -7.71 -10.17
C ALA A 555 2.76 -8.98 -9.65
N ARG A 556 2.26 -9.83 -10.55
CA ARG A 556 1.55 -11.07 -10.20
C ARG A 556 2.41 -12.04 -9.41
N HIS A 557 3.68 -12.17 -9.79
CA HIS A 557 4.61 -13.08 -9.13
C HIS A 557 5.00 -12.57 -7.74
N PHE A 558 5.26 -11.26 -7.62
CA PHE A 558 5.51 -10.63 -6.32
C PHE A 558 4.31 -10.78 -5.38
N VAL A 559 3.10 -10.44 -5.85
CA VAL A 559 1.88 -10.53 -5.04
C VAL A 559 1.59 -11.97 -4.60
N SER A 560 1.76 -12.95 -5.49
CA SER A 560 1.60 -14.37 -5.15
C SER A 560 2.55 -14.81 -4.02
N ALA A 561 3.84 -14.46 -4.13
CA ALA A 561 4.84 -14.77 -3.11
C ALA A 561 4.54 -14.06 -1.78
N ALA A 562 4.21 -12.76 -1.83
CA ALA A 562 3.84 -11.98 -0.65
C ALA A 562 2.60 -12.55 0.06
N ARG A 563 1.56 -12.93 -0.70
CA ARG A 563 0.36 -13.59 -0.14
C ARG A 563 0.71 -14.92 0.49
N SER A 564 1.53 -15.74 -0.15
CA SER A 564 1.98 -17.02 0.40
C SER A 564 2.68 -16.84 1.76
N TYR A 565 3.57 -15.85 1.85
CA TYR A 565 4.24 -15.49 3.09
C TYR A 565 3.26 -15.08 4.19
N TRP A 566 2.41 -14.08 3.94
CA TRP A 566 1.47 -13.59 4.95
C TRP A 566 0.42 -14.64 5.35
N ARG A 567 0.07 -15.57 4.47
CA ARG A 567 -0.79 -16.73 4.79
C ARG A 567 -0.11 -17.64 5.79
N SER A 568 1.17 -17.97 5.53
CA SER A 568 1.98 -18.79 6.44
C SER A 568 2.12 -18.13 7.81
N GLU A 569 2.41 -16.83 7.86
CA GLU A 569 2.54 -16.10 9.12
C GLU A 569 1.22 -16.00 9.89
N LEU A 570 0.12 -15.62 9.21
CA LEU A 570 -1.21 -15.53 9.84
C LEU A 570 -1.63 -16.86 10.47
N PHE A 571 -1.39 -17.98 9.77
CA PHE A 571 -1.68 -19.31 10.28
C PHE A 571 -0.75 -19.69 11.44
N SER A 572 0.57 -19.53 11.27
CA SER A 572 1.59 -19.89 12.27
C SER A 572 1.41 -19.15 13.59
N VAL A 573 1.28 -17.82 13.55
CA VAL A 573 1.06 -17.01 14.76
C VAL A 573 -0.30 -17.35 15.38
N GLY A 574 -1.34 -17.58 14.57
CA GLY A 574 -2.65 -18.00 15.05
C GLY A 574 -2.61 -19.32 15.82
N ILE A 575 -1.89 -20.32 15.31
CA ILE A 575 -1.68 -21.60 16.01
C ILE A 575 -0.91 -21.40 17.31
N LYS A 576 0.14 -20.58 17.33
CA LYS A 576 0.89 -20.28 18.58
C LYS A 576 0.01 -19.62 19.64
N VAL A 577 -0.84 -18.66 19.24
CA VAL A 577 -1.80 -18.02 20.16
C VAL A 577 -2.81 -19.04 20.68
N LEU A 578 -3.34 -19.92 19.83
CA LEU A 578 -4.24 -21.01 20.24
C LEU A 578 -3.58 -21.98 21.23
N GLN A 579 -2.32 -22.37 20.98
CA GLN A 579 -1.54 -23.22 21.88
C GLN A 579 -1.32 -22.55 23.24
N ASN A 580 -1.04 -21.23 23.26
CA ASN A 580 -0.88 -20.48 24.49
C ASN A 580 -2.21 -20.40 25.28
N LEU A 581 -3.32 -20.14 24.60
CA LEU A 581 -4.66 -20.15 25.20
C LEU A 581 -5.05 -21.53 25.74
N GLU A 582 -4.72 -22.61 25.04
CA GLU A 582 -4.91 -23.98 25.53
C GLU A 582 -4.08 -24.23 26.81
N ALA A 583 -2.82 -23.76 26.85
CA ALA A 583 -1.98 -23.85 28.02
C ALA A 583 -2.57 -23.06 29.21
N LEU A 584 -3.11 -21.86 28.96
CA LEU A 584 -3.81 -21.04 29.96
C LEU A 584 -5.09 -21.72 30.48
N HIS A 585 -5.87 -22.38 29.62
CA HIS A 585 -7.03 -23.18 30.05
C HIS A 585 -6.63 -24.39 30.91
N LYS A 586 -5.56 -25.10 30.53
CA LYS A 586 -5.02 -26.19 31.35
C LYS A 586 -4.50 -25.69 32.69
N PHE A 587 -3.94 -24.48 32.73
CA PHE A 587 -3.49 -23.84 33.97
C PHE A 587 -4.68 -23.48 34.87
N SER A 588 -5.71 -22.82 34.34
CA SER A 588 -6.86 -22.39 35.13
C SER A 588 -7.65 -23.56 35.72
N THR A 589 -7.79 -24.66 34.98
CA THR A 589 -8.43 -25.90 35.45
C THR A 589 -7.60 -26.61 36.53
N ARG A 590 -6.28 -26.74 36.35
CA ARG A 590 -5.37 -27.37 37.35
C ARG A 590 -5.33 -26.61 38.67
N HIS A 591 -5.32 -25.28 38.61
CA HIS A 591 -5.31 -24.42 39.79
C HIS A 591 -6.71 -24.10 40.34
N SER A 592 -7.77 -24.69 39.75
CA SER A 592 -9.16 -24.52 40.19
C SER A 592 -9.58 -23.05 40.33
N LEU A 593 -9.19 -22.22 39.35
CA LEU A 593 -9.63 -20.82 39.27
C LEU A 593 -11.16 -20.72 39.08
N SER A 594 -11.72 -19.51 39.11
CA SER A 594 -13.16 -19.32 38.92
C SER A 594 -13.65 -19.91 37.59
N MET A 595 -14.93 -20.28 37.51
CA MET A 595 -15.53 -20.77 36.25
C MET A 595 -15.43 -19.73 35.13
N PHE A 596 -15.45 -18.45 35.50
CA PHE A 596 -15.20 -17.34 34.58
C PHE A 596 -13.79 -17.42 33.98
N CYS A 597 -12.75 -17.52 34.82
CA CYS A 597 -11.37 -17.67 34.34
C CYS A 597 -11.14 -18.95 33.51
N GLN A 598 -11.83 -20.05 33.82
CA GLN A 598 -11.72 -21.30 33.05
C GLN A 598 -12.34 -21.19 31.66
N SER A 599 -13.46 -20.49 31.56
CA SER A 599 -14.26 -20.34 30.35
C SER A 599 -13.71 -19.29 29.36
N MET A 600 -13.02 -18.25 29.85
CA MET A 600 -12.43 -17.20 29.02
C MET A 600 -11.46 -17.71 27.92
N PRO A 601 -10.43 -18.53 28.23
CA PRO A 601 -9.57 -19.06 27.18
C PRO A 601 -10.32 -19.93 26.16
N LEU A 602 -11.30 -20.74 26.59
CA LEU A 602 -12.11 -21.54 25.65
C LEU A 602 -12.91 -20.67 24.68
N ARG A 603 -13.48 -19.57 25.18
CA ARG A 603 -14.20 -18.58 24.36
C ARG A 603 -13.29 -17.98 23.29
N HIS A 604 -12.05 -17.62 23.65
CA HIS A 604 -11.09 -17.04 22.71
C HIS A 604 -10.46 -18.06 21.76
N ILE A 605 -10.28 -19.32 22.20
CA ILE A 605 -9.89 -20.43 21.33
C ILE A 605 -10.92 -20.60 20.22
N PHE A 606 -12.21 -20.58 20.55
CA PHE A 606 -13.27 -20.67 19.54
C PHE A 606 -13.20 -19.53 18.53
N GLU A 607 -13.12 -18.29 19.00
CA GLU A 607 -13.07 -17.10 18.16
C GLU A 607 -11.93 -17.17 17.14
N ILE A 608 -10.72 -17.50 17.60
CA ILE A 608 -9.52 -17.52 16.77
C ILE A 608 -9.54 -18.73 15.84
N ALA A 609 -9.88 -19.92 16.34
CA ALA A 609 -9.92 -21.13 15.52
C ALA A 609 -10.99 -21.02 14.42
N LYS A 610 -12.17 -20.49 14.74
CA LYS A 610 -13.25 -20.25 13.77
C LYS A 610 -12.86 -19.21 12.73
N PHE A 611 -12.23 -18.10 13.15
CA PHE A 611 -11.68 -17.14 12.19
C PHE A 611 -10.68 -17.79 11.23
N LEU A 612 -9.75 -18.61 11.71
CA LEU A 612 -8.75 -19.26 10.86
C LEU A 612 -9.37 -20.29 9.90
N LEU A 613 -10.45 -20.99 10.31
CA LEU A 613 -11.21 -21.92 9.48
C LEU A 613 -12.03 -21.20 8.39
N ASP A 614 -12.71 -20.11 8.77
CA ASP A 614 -13.63 -19.38 7.89
C ASP A 614 -12.92 -18.31 7.04
N SER A 615 -11.62 -18.08 7.27
CA SER A 615 -10.84 -17.04 6.59
C SER A 615 -10.67 -17.35 5.10
N LYS A 616 -11.17 -16.44 4.27
CA LYS A 616 -11.00 -16.47 2.80
C LYS A 616 -9.53 -16.36 2.36
N PHE A 617 -8.67 -15.86 3.25
CA PHE A 617 -7.26 -15.65 2.94
C PHE A 617 -6.44 -16.93 3.10
N LEU A 618 -6.85 -17.86 3.97
CA LEU A 618 -6.09 -19.07 4.27
C LEU A 618 -6.52 -20.24 3.39
N HIS A 619 -5.55 -21.05 2.97
CA HIS A 619 -5.79 -22.32 2.26
C HIS A 619 -5.22 -23.42 3.13
N CYS A 620 -6.03 -23.87 4.09
CA CYS A 620 -5.63 -24.89 5.06
C CYS A 620 -5.63 -26.27 4.40
N ASN A 621 -4.55 -27.04 4.55
CA ASN A 621 -4.54 -28.44 4.14
C ASN A 621 -5.42 -29.27 5.09
N ASN A 622 -5.75 -30.51 4.71
CA ASN A 622 -6.58 -31.39 5.54
C ASN A 622 -6.03 -31.58 6.97
N HIS A 623 -4.70 -31.61 7.13
CA HIS A 623 -4.06 -31.68 8.45
C HIS A 623 -4.29 -30.41 9.28
N ASP A 624 -4.18 -29.25 8.66
CA ASP A 624 -4.36 -27.94 9.31
C ASP A 624 -5.82 -27.75 9.74
N ILE A 625 -6.75 -28.14 8.88
CA ILE A 625 -8.19 -28.18 9.19
C ILE A 625 -8.44 -29.11 10.38
N GLY A 626 -7.85 -30.31 10.39
CA GLY A 626 -7.97 -31.24 11.52
C GLY A 626 -7.43 -30.65 12.83
N THR A 627 -6.31 -29.92 12.77
CA THR A 627 -5.72 -29.25 13.94
C THR A 627 -6.63 -28.14 14.47
N LEU A 628 -7.15 -27.27 13.60
CA LEU A 628 -8.07 -26.21 13.99
C LEU A 628 -9.41 -26.77 14.51
N GLN A 629 -9.93 -27.84 13.91
CA GLN A 629 -11.12 -28.54 14.40
C GLN A 629 -10.91 -29.14 15.79
N ASN A 630 -9.70 -29.61 16.12
CA ASN A 630 -9.39 -30.05 17.48
C ASN A 630 -9.48 -28.89 18.48
N PHE A 631 -9.05 -27.68 18.11
CA PHE A 631 -9.22 -26.49 18.95
C PHE A 631 -10.69 -26.07 19.09
N VAL A 632 -11.49 -26.15 18.03
CA VAL A 632 -12.94 -25.93 18.11
C VAL A 632 -13.60 -26.99 19.00
N GLN A 633 -13.17 -28.24 18.90
CA GLN A 633 -13.66 -29.31 19.79
C GLN A 633 -13.25 -29.05 21.24
N LEU A 634 -12.04 -28.55 21.49
CA LEU A 634 -11.60 -28.13 22.83
C LEU A 634 -12.47 -26.98 23.36
N SER A 635 -12.82 -25.99 22.54
CA SER A 635 -13.67 -24.88 22.99
C SER A 635 -15.08 -25.34 23.37
N THR A 636 -15.57 -26.48 22.88
CA THR A 636 -16.88 -27.03 23.31
C THR A 636 -16.95 -27.40 24.80
N TYR A 637 -15.81 -27.59 25.48
CA TYR A 637 -15.77 -27.75 26.95
C TYR A 637 -16.34 -26.54 27.69
N TYR A 638 -16.48 -25.39 27.03
CA TYR A 638 -17.16 -24.19 27.55
C TYR A 638 -18.57 -24.49 28.06
N PHE A 639 -19.26 -25.47 27.46
CA PHE A 639 -20.56 -25.95 27.94
C PHE A 639 -20.51 -26.44 29.39
N VAL A 640 -19.44 -27.15 29.79
CA VAL A 640 -19.26 -27.65 31.16
C VAL A 640 -19.02 -26.48 32.12
N ASP A 641 -18.32 -25.45 31.66
CA ASP A 641 -18.01 -24.29 32.49
C ASP A 641 -19.23 -23.37 32.71
N VAL A 642 -20.07 -23.25 31.69
CA VAL A 642 -21.32 -22.46 31.75
C VAL A 642 -22.44 -23.21 32.45
N PHE A 643 -22.50 -24.54 32.32
CA PHE A 643 -23.48 -25.38 33.01
C PHE A 643 -22.81 -26.33 34.00
N PRO A 644 -22.16 -25.79 35.05
CA PRO A 644 -21.50 -26.61 36.04
C PRO A 644 -22.53 -27.44 36.80
N ILE A 645 -22.05 -28.57 37.32
CA ILE A 645 -22.83 -29.50 38.13
C ILE A 645 -23.44 -28.79 39.37
N ASP A 646 -22.73 -27.82 39.92
CA ASP A 646 -23.18 -26.93 40.97
C ASP A 646 -23.66 -25.61 40.37
N CYS A 647 -24.97 -25.40 40.34
CA CYS A 647 -25.59 -24.24 39.70
C CYS A 647 -25.21 -22.91 40.36
N GLN A 648 -24.82 -22.91 41.64
CA GLN A 648 -24.42 -21.68 42.36
C GLN A 648 -23.16 -21.06 41.77
N LYS A 649 -22.21 -21.88 41.32
CA LYS A 649 -20.97 -21.42 40.65
C LYS A 649 -21.23 -20.71 39.32
N SER A 650 -22.40 -20.96 38.74
CA SER A 650 -22.84 -20.45 37.46
C SER A 650 -23.65 -19.15 37.58
N SER A 651 -24.15 -18.87 38.79
CA SER A 651 -25.01 -17.73 39.12
C SER A 651 -24.22 -16.52 39.66
N THR A 652 -22.94 -16.38 39.33
CA THR A 652 -22.16 -15.17 39.63
C THR A 652 -22.43 -14.08 38.60
N GLU A 653 -22.37 -12.81 39.00
CA GLU A 653 -22.59 -11.66 38.12
C GLU A 653 -21.76 -11.71 36.82
N ASN A 654 -20.46 -12.02 36.93
CA ASN A 654 -19.54 -12.05 35.79
C ASN A 654 -19.85 -13.15 34.79
N MET A 655 -20.28 -14.33 35.27
CA MET A 655 -20.80 -15.38 34.41
C MET A 655 -22.04 -14.89 33.66
N ILE A 656 -22.98 -14.18 34.30
CA ILE A 656 -24.17 -13.64 33.61
C ILE A 656 -23.77 -12.73 32.44
N TYR A 657 -22.83 -11.82 32.66
CA TYR A 657 -22.32 -10.95 31.60
C TYR A 657 -21.62 -11.73 30.49
N LEU A 658 -20.74 -12.68 30.82
CA LEU A 658 -20.06 -13.54 29.85
C LEU A 658 -21.05 -14.32 28.98
N ARG A 659 -22.07 -14.86 29.62
CA ARG A 659 -23.15 -15.65 29.01
C ARG A 659 -23.96 -14.83 28.00
N ARG A 660 -24.11 -13.52 28.22
CA ARG A 660 -24.83 -12.61 27.31
C ARG A 660 -24.04 -12.21 26.07
N THR A 661 -22.74 -12.51 25.99
CA THR A 661 -21.95 -12.09 24.82
C THR A 661 -22.30 -12.89 23.58
N GLU A 662 -22.32 -12.23 22.42
CA GLU A 662 -22.62 -12.85 21.13
C GLU A 662 -21.66 -14.01 20.78
N LEU A 663 -20.40 -13.88 21.19
CA LEU A 663 -19.40 -14.94 21.01
C LEU A 663 -19.73 -16.21 21.83
N SER A 664 -20.27 -16.05 23.03
CA SER A 664 -20.73 -17.18 23.86
C SER A 664 -21.95 -17.87 23.24
N ARG A 665 -22.86 -17.09 22.65
CA ARG A 665 -24.04 -17.61 21.92
C ARG A 665 -23.61 -18.45 20.72
N THR A 666 -22.76 -17.90 19.87
CA THR A 666 -22.24 -18.60 18.68
C THR A 666 -21.39 -19.84 19.02
N LEU A 667 -20.63 -19.82 20.12
CA LEU A 667 -19.92 -21.00 20.62
C LEU A 667 -20.89 -22.11 21.06
N LEU A 668 -21.98 -21.75 21.75
CA LEU A 668 -22.96 -22.75 22.16
C LEU A 668 -23.82 -23.27 20.99
N GLU A 669 -24.05 -22.45 19.96
CA GLU A 669 -24.60 -22.94 18.69
C GLU A 669 -23.68 -23.99 18.04
N GLU A 670 -22.35 -23.83 18.12
CA GLU A 670 -21.40 -24.86 17.66
C GLU A 670 -21.54 -26.17 18.47
N VAL A 671 -21.75 -26.06 19.79
CA VAL A 671 -22.03 -27.22 20.64
C VAL A 671 -23.33 -27.91 20.20
N VAL A 672 -24.36 -27.15 19.84
CA VAL A 672 -25.61 -27.71 19.28
C VAL A 672 -25.34 -28.44 17.98
N HIS A 673 -24.59 -27.84 17.04
CA HIS A 673 -24.20 -28.49 15.78
C HIS A 673 -23.47 -29.83 16.02
N GLY A 674 -22.60 -29.89 17.02
CA GLY A 674 -21.94 -31.14 17.44
C GLY A 674 -22.90 -32.21 17.95
N ASN A 675 -23.95 -31.81 18.70
CA ASN A 675 -24.92 -32.74 19.29
C ASN A 675 -25.99 -33.24 18.29
N ILE A 676 -26.26 -32.50 17.22
CA ILE A 676 -27.28 -32.88 16.21
C ILE A 676 -26.74 -33.77 15.07
N LYS A 677 -25.56 -34.36 15.24
CA LYS A 677 -24.94 -35.29 14.27
C LYS A 677 -25.56 -36.69 14.42
N GLY A 678 -26.51 -37.04 13.55
CA GLY A 678 -27.12 -38.38 13.50
C GLY A 678 -28.46 -38.48 14.25
N LYS A 679 -28.83 -39.67 14.71
CA LYS A 679 -30.03 -39.90 15.53
C LYS A 679 -29.79 -39.36 16.93
N LEU A 680 -30.70 -38.50 17.39
CA LEU A 680 -30.57 -37.84 18.70
C LEU A 680 -30.82 -38.80 19.86
N THR A 681 -29.91 -38.81 20.81
CA THR A 681 -30.08 -39.45 22.13
C THR A 681 -30.79 -38.52 23.11
N TYR A 682 -31.39 -39.04 24.18
CA TYR A 682 -31.99 -38.20 25.23
C TYR A 682 -30.96 -37.26 25.89
N GLY A 683 -29.69 -37.68 26.00
CA GLY A 683 -28.60 -36.82 26.47
C GLY A 683 -28.33 -35.63 25.54
N GLN A 684 -28.26 -35.87 24.22
CA GLN A 684 -28.12 -34.81 23.22
C GLN A 684 -29.31 -33.86 23.21
N ILE A 685 -30.54 -34.40 23.26
CA ILE A 685 -31.78 -33.61 23.32
C ILE A 685 -31.77 -32.69 24.54
N GLY A 686 -31.46 -33.21 25.72
CA GLY A 686 -31.37 -32.44 26.95
C GLY A 686 -30.37 -31.28 26.84
N ARG A 687 -29.16 -31.54 26.30
CA ARG A 687 -28.14 -30.49 26.08
C ARG A 687 -28.60 -29.42 25.10
N VAL A 688 -29.23 -29.80 23.98
CA VAL A 688 -29.73 -28.85 22.97
C VAL A 688 -30.82 -27.96 23.55
N VAL A 689 -31.80 -28.53 24.25
CA VAL A 689 -32.89 -27.74 24.87
C VAL A 689 -32.35 -26.86 26.00
N MET A 690 -31.39 -27.36 26.79
CA MET A 690 -30.74 -26.56 27.83
C MET A 690 -30.00 -25.35 27.26
N ILE A 691 -29.27 -25.54 26.16
CA ILE A 691 -28.61 -24.43 25.45
C ILE A 691 -29.65 -23.46 24.92
N TRP A 692 -30.72 -23.91 24.25
CA TRP A 692 -31.77 -23.04 23.73
C TRP A 692 -32.41 -22.19 24.83
N LEU A 693 -32.84 -22.82 25.93
CA LEU A 693 -33.42 -22.13 27.09
C LEU A 693 -32.46 -21.13 27.76
N TRP A 694 -31.18 -21.18 27.41
CA TRP A 694 -30.17 -20.26 27.91
C TRP A 694 -29.77 -19.19 26.87
N SER A 695 -29.65 -19.55 25.58
CA SER A 695 -29.09 -18.68 24.52
C SER A 695 -30.15 -17.80 23.86
N GLY A 696 -31.42 -18.06 24.15
CA GLY A 696 -32.54 -17.51 23.39
C GLY A 696 -32.73 -18.23 22.06
N LYS A 697 -33.53 -17.65 21.16
CA LYS A 697 -33.85 -18.25 19.85
C LYS A 697 -32.56 -18.54 19.05
N PRO A 698 -32.34 -19.78 18.60
CA PRO A 698 -31.24 -20.07 17.68
C PRO A 698 -31.50 -19.38 16.34
N THR A 699 -30.45 -19.23 15.52
CA THR A 699 -30.61 -18.77 14.13
C THR A 699 -31.66 -19.62 13.38
N GLU A 700 -32.42 -19.00 12.47
CA GLU A 700 -33.47 -19.70 11.70
C GLU A 700 -32.95 -20.94 10.96
N GLU A 701 -31.71 -20.90 10.47
CA GLU A 701 -31.06 -22.05 9.85
C GLU A 701 -30.83 -23.19 10.85
N LEU A 702 -30.32 -22.87 12.04
CA LEU A 702 -30.12 -23.85 13.11
C LEU A 702 -31.44 -24.39 13.66
N TYR A 703 -32.46 -23.54 13.80
CA TYR A 703 -33.81 -23.95 14.20
C TYR A 703 -34.36 -25.01 13.26
N LYS A 704 -34.33 -24.78 11.94
CA LYS A 704 -34.79 -25.75 10.94
C LYS A 704 -34.06 -27.08 11.06
N LYS A 705 -32.72 -27.05 11.24
CA LYS A 705 -31.92 -28.25 11.47
C LYS A 705 -32.32 -28.98 12.76
N ILE A 706 -32.60 -28.26 13.85
CA ILE A 706 -33.07 -28.85 15.12
C ILE A 706 -34.45 -29.48 14.91
N GLU A 707 -35.41 -28.76 14.34
CA GLU A 707 -36.78 -29.25 14.10
C GLU A 707 -36.80 -30.52 13.23
N GLU A 708 -35.99 -30.55 12.18
CA GLU A 708 -35.83 -31.72 11.31
C GLU A 708 -35.28 -32.93 12.05
N ARG A 709 -34.31 -32.73 12.94
CA ARG A 709 -33.67 -33.82 13.70
C ARG A 709 -34.53 -34.33 14.84
N PHE A 710 -35.40 -33.50 15.39
CA PHE A 710 -36.34 -33.87 16.45
C PHE A 710 -37.56 -34.68 15.93
N LYS A 711 -37.67 -34.93 14.62
CA LYS A 711 -38.76 -35.72 13.99
C LYS A 711 -39.03 -37.06 14.67
N ASP A 712 -37.98 -37.73 15.17
CA ASP A 712 -38.08 -39.05 15.81
C ASP A 712 -38.60 -38.98 17.27
N ASN A 713 -38.73 -37.79 17.87
CA ASN A 713 -39.19 -37.58 19.24
C ASN A 713 -40.40 -36.63 19.27
N SER A 714 -41.61 -37.19 19.22
CA SER A 714 -42.85 -36.43 19.05
C SER A 714 -43.10 -35.38 20.14
N SER A 715 -42.86 -35.72 21.41
CA SER A 715 -43.03 -34.81 22.56
C SER A 715 -42.01 -33.67 22.57
N TRP A 716 -40.74 -33.98 22.32
CA TRP A 716 -39.66 -32.99 22.27
C TRP A 716 -39.77 -32.07 21.05
N LYS A 717 -40.20 -32.60 19.90
CA LYS A 717 -40.49 -31.78 18.70
C LYS A 717 -41.63 -30.80 18.96
N ALA A 718 -42.70 -31.24 19.61
CA ALA A 718 -43.82 -30.38 19.96
C ALA A 718 -43.39 -29.23 20.88
N LEU A 719 -42.50 -29.50 21.85
CA LEU A 719 -41.88 -28.49 22.69
C LEU A 719 -41.05 -27.49 21.86
N VAL A 720 -40.12 -27.98 21.04
CA VAL A 720 -39.24 -27.16 20.18
C VAL A 720 -40.04 -26.24 19.26
N LYS A 721 -41.08 -26.77 18.61
CA LYS A 721 -41.96 -25.99 17.73
C LYS A 721 -42.75 -24.93 18.49
N ASN A 722 -43.20 -25.24 19.70
CA ASN A 722 -43.91 -24.27 20.53
C ASN A 722 -42.98 -23.18 21.10
N LEU A 723 -41.71 -23.53 21.38
CA LEU A 723 -40.67 -22.58 21.76
C LEU A 723 -40.35 -21.60 20.62
N SER A 724 -40.48 -22.00 19.34
CA SER A 724 -40.22 -21.13 18.19
C SER A 724 -41.41 -20.28 17.74
N GLU A 725 -42.64 -20.78 17.88
CA GLU A 725 -43.88 -20.09 17.44
C GLU A 725 -44.25 -18.88 18.32
N ASN A 726 -43.78 -18.85 19.56
CA ASN A 726 -44.12 -17.81 20.55
C ASN A 726 -43.20 -16.58 20.52
N ILE A 727 -42.50 -16.32 19.41
CA ILE A 727 -41.52 -15.23 19.29
C ILE A 727 -41.98 -14.29 18.17
N MET A 728 -42.74 -13.24 18.50
CA MET A 728 -43.09 -12.16 17.57
C MET A 728 -41.93 -11.14 17.43
N PRO A 729 -41.72 -10.53 16.24
CA PRO A 729 -40.67 -9.55 16.00
C PRO A 729 -41.02 -8.17 16.57
N GLU A 730 -39.99 -7.43 16.99
CA GLU A 730 -40.03 -6.12 17.66
C GLU A 730 -40.45 -4.94 16.75
N SER A 731 -41.18 -5.19 15.67
CA SER A 731 -41.62 -4.14 14.74
C SER A 731 -43.00 -4.46 14.17
N LEU A 732 -44.04 -3.87 14.72
CA LEU A 732 -45.17 -3.22 14.03
C LEU A 732 -46.28 -2.89 15.03
N GLU A 733 -46.95 -1.78 14.72
CA GLU A 733 -47.91 -1.05 15.52
C GLU A 733 -49.09 -1.86 16.06
N GLU A 734 -49.63 -1.28 17.13
CA GLU A 734 -50.84 -1.61 17.87
C GLU A 734 -51.97 -2.21 17.02
N SER A 735 -52.36 -3.44 17.38
CA SER A 735 -53.73 -3.93 17.25
C SER A 735 -54.00 -4.95 18.37
N PRO A 736 -55.01 -4.75 19.23
CA PRO A 736 -55.28 -5.63 20.36
C PRO A 736 -56.06 -6.87 19.88
N SER A 737 -55.36 -7.91 19.43
CA SER A 737 -55.94 -9.26 19.41
C SER A 737 -56.08 -9.77 20.85
N SER A 738 -57.21 -10.41 21.14
CA SER A 738 -57.69 -10.79 22.47
C SER A 738 -56.64 -11.38 23.44
N ILE A 739 -56.60 -10.77 24.64
CA ILE A 739 -55.91 -11.22 25.86
C ILE A 739 -56.05 -12.74 26.18
N SER A 740 -57.07 -13.43 25.63
CA SER A 740 -57.29 -14.87 25.84
C SER A 740 -56.32 -15.79 25.10
N ASP A 741 -55.68 -15.33 24.02
CA ASP A 741 -54.81 -16.19 23.19
C ASP A 741 -53.40 -16.36 23.80
N GLU A 742 -52.91 -15.35 24.53
CA GLU A 742 -51.57 -15.35 25.15
C GLU A 742 -51.49 -16.29 26.37
N ALA A 743 -52.52 -16.28 27.23
CA ALA A 743 -52.60 -17.19 28.37
C ALA A 743 -52.70 -18.66 27.93
N SER A 744 -53.46 -18.91 26.86
CA SER A 744 -53.60 -20.23 26.24
C SER A 744 -52.27 -20.74 25.65
N SER A 745 -51.44 -19.84 25.11
CA SER A 745 -50.12 -20.19 24.59
C SER A 745 -49.10 -20.54 25.69
N ALA A 746 -49.04 -19.75 26.77
CA ALA A 746 -48.14 -20.02 27.90
C ALA A 746 -48.43 -21.38 28.57
N ILE A 747 -49.70 -21.75 28.71
CA ILE A 747 -50.10 -23.05 29.26
C ILE A 747 -49.81 -24.20 28.29
N SER A 748 -50.00 -23.98 26.99
CA SER A 748 -49.60 -24.93 25.94
C SER A 748 -48.11 -25.26 26.02
N LEU A 749 -47.27 -24.26 26.27
CA LEU A 749 -45.83 -24.44 26.50
C LEU A 749 -45.54 -25.30 27.73
N ILE A 750 -46.14 -24.98 28.89
CA ILE A 750 -45.97 -25.73 30.14
C ILE A 750 -46.38 -27.20 29.94
N CYS A 751 -47.53 -27.45 29.31
CA CYS A 751 -48.03 -28.79 29.06
C CYS A 751 -47.15 -29.59 28.09
N LYS A 752 -46.65 -28.97 27.03
CA LYS A 752 -45.72 -29.62 26.08
C LYS A 752 -44.35 -29.89 26.71
N PHE A 753 -43.87 -28.98 27.55
CA PHE A 753 -42.61 -29.15 28.27
C PHE A 753 -42.71 -30.25 29.33
N HIS A 754 -43.81 -30.28 30.08
CA HIS A 754 -44.13 -31.38 31.00
C HIS A 754 -44.13 -32.73 30.28
N LYS A 755 -44.86 -32.87 29.16
CA LYS A 755 -44.91 -34.11 28.37
C LYS A 755 -43.55 -34.54 27.82
N ALA A 756 -42.69 -33.59 27.44
CA ALA A 756 -41.34 -33.89 26.97
C ALA A 756 -40.44 -34.45 28.09
N LEU A 757 -40.53 -33.88 29.30
CA LEU A 757 -39.79 -34.40 30.46
C LEU A 757 -40.35 -35.74 30.95
N GLU A 758 -41.67 -35.92 30.90
CA GLU A 758 -42.32 -37.19 31.19
C GLU A 758 -41.89 -38.29 30.22
N ASP A 759 -41.82 -37.99 28.91
CA ASP A 759 -41.31 -38.89 27.88
C ASP A 759 -39.86 -39.32 28.17
N ALA A 760 -38.98 -38.37 28.51
CA ALA A 760 -37.61 -38.71 28.89
C ALA A 760 -37.54 -39.55 30.17
N TYR A 761 -38.33 -39.22 31.19
CA TYR A 761 -38.35 -39.96 32.45
C TYR A 761 -38.85 -41.42 32.29
N ASN A 762 -39.88 -41.62 31.46
CA ASN A 762 -40.45 -42.93 31.18
C ASN A 762 -39.59 -43.78 30.25
N ALA A 763 -38.61 -43.19 29.56
CA ALA A 763 -37.67 -43.93 28.73
C ALA A 763 -36.79 -44.87 29.57
N ASN A 764 -36.42 -46.02 28.99
CA ASN A 764 -35.57 -46.99 29.68
C ASN A 764 -34.10 -46.51 29.70
N TRP A 765 -33.79 -45.66 30.68
CA TRP A 765 -32.47 -45.04 30.83
C TRP A 765 -31.34 -46.06 30.98
N ARG A 766 -31.60 -47.32 31.37
CA ARG A 766 -30.58 -48.38 31.45
C ARG A 766 -30.14 -48.88 30.08
N LYS A 767 -31.03 -48.92 29.09
CA LYS A 767 -30.75 -49.37 27.71
C LYS A 767 -30.15 -48.27 26.82
N GLU A 768 -30.37 -47.00 27.16
CA GLU A 768 -29.86 -45.86 26.40
C GLU A 768 -28.36 -45.65 26.62
N ASN A 769 -27.58 -45.47 25.55
CA ASN A 769 -26.13 -45.24 25.66
C ASN A 769 -25.79 -43.83 26.19
N ASP A 770 -26.55 -42.81 25.79
CA ASP A 770 -26.43 -41.42 26.26
C ASP A 770 -27.81 -40.92 26.71
N TYR A 771 -28.14 -41.20 27.98
CA TYR A 771 -29.36 -40.72 28.63
C TYR A 771 -29.15 -39.30 29.22
N ILE A 772 -30.25 -38.59 29.51
CA ILE A 772 -30.17 -37.25 30.10
C ILE A 772 -29.46 -37.29 31.46
N SER A 773 -28.50 -36.38 31.67
CA SER A 773 -27.77 -36.33 32.94
C SER A 773 -28.65 -35.78 34.06
N PRO A 774 -28.39 -36.16 35.34
CA PRO A 774 -29.13 -35.60 36.48
C PRO A 774 -29.10 -34.07 36.55
N SER A 775 -27.96 -33.45 36.25
CA SER A 775 -27.80 -32.00 36.24
C SER A 775 -28.66 -31.33 35.16
N CYS A 776 -28.69 -31.90 33.96
CA CYS A 776 -29.48 -31.41 32.84
C CYS A 776 -30.98 -31.61 33.11
N PHE A 777 -31.38 -32.78 33.60
CA PHE A 777 -32.78 -33.06 33.93
C PHE A 777 -33.30 -32.11 35.01
N LEU A 778 -32.54 -31.87 36.08
CA LEU A 778 -32.92 -30.91 37.12
C LEU A 778 -32.94 -29.47 36.64
N TYR A 779 -32.04 -29.08 35.73
CA TYR A 779 -32.10 -27.76 35.12
C TYR A 779 -33.42 -27.57 34.35
N LEU A 780 -33.79 -28.53 33.49
CA LEU A 780 -35.02 -28.46 32.71
C LEU A 780 -36.26 -28.50 33.60
N LEU A 781 -36.24 -29.31 34.66
CA LEU A 781 -37.31 -29.38 35.65
C LEU A 781 -37.47 -28.06 36.42
N ASP A 782 -36.36 -27.43 36.80
CA ASP A 782 -36.37 -26.09 37.40
C ASP A 782 -36.96 -25.04 36.44
N ARG A 783 -36.64 -25.13 35.14
CA ARG A 783 -37.23 -24.24 34.12
C ARG A 783 -38.74 -24.44 33.96
N LEU A 784 -39.19 -25.69 33.94
CA LEU A 784 -40.62 -26.02 33.91
C LEU A 784 -41.34 -25.43 35.12
N LEU A 785 -40.76 -25.55 36.32
CA LEU A 785 -41.36 -25.03 37.55
C LEU A 785 -41.43 -23.51 37.58
N ILE A 786 -40.39 -22.81 37.12
CA ILE A 786 -40.42 -21.34 37.03
C ILE A 786 -41.56 -20.89 36.10
N LEU A 787 -41.73 -21.55 34.94
CA LEU A 787 -42.84 -21.28 34.03
C LEU A 787 -44.21 -21.56 34.70
N ALA A 788 -44.32 -22.63 35.49
CA ALA A 788 -45.53 -22.98 36.21
C ALA A 788 -45.87 -21.99 37.35
N PHE A 789 -44.87 -21.54 38.13
CA PHE A 789 -45.07 -20.61 39.23
C PHE A 789 -45.48 -19.21 38.73
N ASN A 790 -44.91 -18.78 37.61
CA ASN A 790 -45.16 -17.48 36.99
C ASN A 790 -46.64 -17.21 36.63
N VAL A 791 -47.46 -18.24 36.46
CA VAL A 791 -48.90 -18.12 36.12
C VAL A 791 -49.72 -17.47 37.26
N GLN A 792 -49.22 -17.43 38.49
CA GLN A 792 -49.96 -16.98 39.68
C GLN A 792 -49.85 -15.47 40.00
N GLY A 793 -49.13 -14.69 39.18
CA GLY A 793 -48.98 -13.22 39.35
C GLY A 793 -47.95 -12.77 40.41
N PHE A 794 -47.47 -13.68 41.25
CA PHE A 794 -46.25 -13.59 42.04
C PHE A 794 -45.69 -15.00 42.24
N PHE A 795 -44.39 -15.14 42.44
CA PHE A 795 -43.80 -16.44 42.76
C PHE A 795 -42.55 -16.33 43.63
N LEU A 796 -42.27 -17.41 44.35
CA LEU A 796 -41.09 -17.56 45.18
C LEU A 796 -40.14 -18.57 44.53
N THR A 797 -38.87 -18.20 44.37
CA THR A 797 -37.83 -19.06 43.79
C THR A 797 -36.46 -18.75 44.38
N THR A 798 -35.41 -19.46 44.00
CA THR A 798 -34.03 -19.15 44.44
C THR A 798 -33.40 -18.04 43.60
N LYS A 799 -32.35 -17.40 44.13
CA LYS A 799 -31.54 -16.44 43.37
C LYS A 799 -30.95 -17.07 42.11
N SER A 800 -30.41 -18.29 42.20
CA SER A 800 -29.84 -19.00 41.04
C SER A 800 -30.88 -19.22 39.94
N SER A 801 -32.08 -19.68 40.30
CA SER A 801 -33.21 -19.87 39.39
C SER A 801 -33.74 -18.55 38.81
N THR A 802 -33.79 -17.45 39.59
CA THR A 802 -34.17 -16.12 39.08
C THR A 802 -33.16 -15.60 38.06
N VAL A 803 -31.86 -15.72 38.33
CA VAL A 803 -30.79 -15.32 37.39
C VAL A 803 -30.95 -16.04 36.06
N GLU A 804 -31.11 -17.36 36.15
CA GLU A 804 -31.33 -18.25 35.03
C GLU A 804 -32.61 -17.85 34.25
N TRP A 805 -33.69 -17.45 34.93
CA TRP A 805 -34.93 -16.96 34.32
C TRP A 805 -34.78 -15.61 33.62
N LEU A 806 -34.02 -14.67 34.21
CA LEU A 806 -33.72 -13.37 33.61
C LEU A 806 -32.89 -13.50 32.33
N ILE A 807 -32.08 -14.56 32.19
CA ILE A 807 -31.32 -14.78 30.95
C ILE A 807 -32.24 -15.07 29.76
N TYR A 808 -33.35 -15.77 30.02
CA TYR A 808 -34.32 -16.26 29.03
C TYR A 808 -35.41 -15.22 28.64
N GLN A 809 -35.29 -13.95 29.03
CA GLN A 809 -36.37 -12.94 29.11
C GLN A 809 -37.09 -12.48 27.81
N GLN A 810 -37.06 -13.23 26.72
CA GLN A 810 -37.76 -12.89 25.48
C GLN A 810 -39.29 -13.13 25.54
N TRP A 811 -39.89 -13.19 26.73
CA TRP A 811 -41.30 -13.58 26.95
C TRP A 811 -42.09 -12.57 27.79
N MET A 812 -41.68 -11.29 27.88
CA MET A 812 -42.47 -10.24 28.54
C MET A 812 -43.78 -9.93 27.78
N THR A 813 -44.71 -10.87 27.76
CA THR A 813 -46.13 -10.67 27.44
C THR A 813 -46.93 -11.43 28.48
N ASN A 814 -47.54 -10.64 29.37
CA ASN A 814 -48.29 -11.10 30.52
C ASN A 814 -49.53 -11.89 30.08
N PRO A 815 -49.82 -13.09 30.64
CA PRO A 815 -51.15 -13.65 30.53
C PRO A 815 -52.11 -12.77 31.35
N ALA A 816 -52.77 -11.83 30.68
CA ALA A 816 -53.75 -10.97 31.32
C ALA A 816 -55.02 -11.77 31.66
N GLY A 817 -55.51 -11.53 32.88
CA GLY A 817 -56.85 -11.82 33.41
C GLY A 817 -57.70 -12.89 32.71
N SER A 818 -57.53 -14.15 33.10
CA SER A 818 -58.61 -15.15 32.95
C SER A 818 -58.78 -15.93 34.27
N SER A 819 -60.02 -16.32 34.55
CA SER A 819 -60.45 -16.92 35.82
C SER A 819 -59.64 -18.17 36.17
N ALA A 820 -59.08 -18.19 37.39
CA ALA A 820 -58.09 -19.15 37.88
C ALA A 820 -58.52 -20.63 37.96
N THR A 821 -59.78 -20.98 37.72
CA THR A 821 -60.31 -22.33 38.01
C THR A 821 -59.97 -23.38 36.95
N ASP A 822 -59.88 -23.03 35.66
CA ASP A 822 -59.60 -24.00 34.59
C ASP A 822 -58.10 -24.36 34.50
N PHE A 823 -57.22 -23.48 34.96
CA PHE A 823 -55.76 -23.61 34.85
C PHE A 823 -55.13 -24.41 35.99
N GLN A 824 -55.80 -24.48 37.13
CA GLN A 824 -55.27 -25.09 38.34
C GLN A 824 -55.14 -26.61 38.23
N SER A 825 -55.92 -27.25 37.35
CA SER A 825 -55.85 -28.68 37.05
C SER A 825 -54.56 -29.06 36.31
N SER A 826 -54.15 -28.27 35.30
CA SER A 826 -52.94 -28.50 34.51
C SER A 826 -51.67 -28.22 35.33
N LEU A 827 -51.69 -27.17 36.17
CA LEU A 827 -50.60 -26.87 37.10
C LEU A 827 -50.47 -27.93 38.19
N ALA A 828 -51.58 -28.46 38.71
CA ALA A 828 -51.57 -29.55 39.68
C ALA A 828 -50.91 -30.80 39.10
N ALA A 829 -51.19 -31.16 37.84
CA ALA A 829 -50.55 -32.29 37.17
C ALA A 829 -49.02 -32.14 37.08
N VAL A 830 -48.52 -30.92 36.81
CA VAL A 830 -47.07 -30.63 36.79
C VAL A 830 -46.46 -30.78 38.19
N TYR A 831 -47.11 -30.25 39.22
CA TYR A 831 -46.64 -30.39 40.60
C TYR A 831 -46.66 -31.86 41.06
N ASP A 832 -47.72 -32.61 40.76
CA ASP A 832 -47.82 -34.04 41.07
C ASP A 832 -46.71 -34.85 40.39
N PHE A 833 -46.45 -34.60 39.10
CA PHE A 833 -45.37 -35.22 38.35
C PHE A 833 -44.00 -34.95 38.99
N VAL A 834 -43.69 -33.68 39.27
CA VAL A 834 -42.39 -33.29 39.84
C VAL A 834 -42.21 -33.87 41.26
N VAL A 835 -43.23 -33.81 42.10
CA VAL A 835 -43.19 -34.36 43.46
C VAL A 835 -42.99 -35.88 43.43
N SER A 836 -43.68 -36.58 42.52
CA SER A 836 -43.50 -38.03 42.31
C SER A 836 -42.05 -38.36 41.94
N ILE A 837 -41.45 -37.62 41.00
CA ILE A 837 -40.05 -37.80 40.60
C ILE A 837 -39.09 -37.53 41.76
N ILE A 838 -39.30 -36.45 42.51
CA ILE A 838 -38.46 -36.12 43.68
C ILE A 838 -38.50 -37.26 44.70
N GLN A 839 -39.69 -37.80 45.00
CA GLN A 839 -39.84 -38.93 45.90
C GLN A 839 -39.12 -40.17 45.38
N GLN A 840 -39.24 -40.49 44.09
CA GLN A 840 -38.55 -41.63 43.49
C GLN A 840 -37.03 -41.50 43.60
N PHE A 841 -36.46 -40.34 43.24
CA PHE A 841 -35.01 -40.13 43.30
C PHE A 841 -34.45 -40.10 44.73
N LEU A 842 -35.23 -39.58 45.70
CA LEU A 842 -34.81 -39.53 47.11
C LEU A 842 -34.99 -40.88 47.84
N TYR A 843 -36.03 -41.65 47.52
CA TYR A 843 -36.31 -42.94 48.16
C TYR A 843 -35.52 -44.10 47.55
N ASN A 844 -35.28 -44.09 46.24
CA ASN A 844 -34.55 -45.13 45.53
C ASN A 844 -33.08 -44.73 45.32
N ARG A 845 -32.30 -44.81 46.40
CA ARG A 845 -30.87 -44.44 46.39
C ARG A 845 -30.06 -45.24 45.35
N GLN A 846 -30.36 -46.52 45.16
CA GLN A 846 -29.59 -47.40 44.28
C GLN A 846 -29.73 -46.98 42.82
N ASP A 847 -30.95 -46.74 42.35
CA ASP A 847 -31.19 -46.29 40.97
C ASP A 847 -30.61 -44.88 40.74
N THR A 848 -30.72 -43.98 41.73
CA THR A 848 -30.10 -42.65 41.65
C THR A 848 -28.57 -42.72 41.59
N GLU A 849 -27.94 -43.63 42.33
CA GLU A 849 -26.49 -43.84 42.29
C GLU A 849 -26.02 -44.39 40.94
N GLU A 850 -26.74 -45.36 40.39
CA GLU A 850 -26.46 -45.90 39.05
C GLU A 850 -26.62 -44.83 37.96
N TRP A 851 -27.66 -44.00 38.03
CA TRP A 851 -27.90 -42.91 37.09
C TRP A 851 -26.77 -41.88 37.10
N ILE A 852 -26.32 -41.44 38.29
CA ILE A 852 -25.20 -40.49 38.44
C ILE A 852 -23.90 -41.07 37.88
N LYS A 853 -23.59 -42.34 38.20
CA LYS A 853 -22.39 -43.02 37.69
C LYS A 853 -22.42 -43.17 36.17
N LYS A 854 -23.59 -43.47 35.59
CA LYS A 854 -23.76 -43.59 34.13
C LYS A 854 -23.49 -42.27 33.41
N SER A 855 -23.79 -41.13 34.04
CA SER A 855 -23.44 -39.80 33.52
C SER A 855 -21.99 -39.39 33.75
N LYS A 856 -21.12 -40.30 34.22
CA LYS A 856 -19.69 -40.04 34.53
C LYS A 856 -19.46 -38.94 35.58
N ILE A 857 -20.43 -38.74 36.47
CA ILE A 857 -20.34 -37.76 37.57
C ILE A 857 -19.85 -38.48 38.83
N ASN A 858 -19.00 -37.81 39.63
CA ASN A 858 -18.56 -38.35 40.91
C ASN A 858 -19.72 -38.37 41.91
N PHE A 859 -20.21 -39.58 42.22
CA PHE A 859 -21.34 -39.78 43.12
C PHE A 859 -21.14 -39.15 44.51
N LYS A 860 -19.97 -39.30 45.13
CA LYS A 860 -19.72 -38.79 46.50
C LYS A 860 -19.81 -37.27 46.58
N ASN A 861 -19.32 -36.59 45.55
CA ASN A 861 -19.32 -35.13 45.51
C ASN A 861 -20.68 -34.56 45.10
N TYR A 862 -21.39 -35.25 44.19
CA TYR A 862 -22.62 -34.73 43.61
C TYR A 862 -23.89 -35.13 44.35
N TYR A 863 -23.96 -36.32 44.94
CA TYR A 863 -25.18 -36.80 45.58
C TYR A 863 -25.70 -35.87 46.70
N PRO A 864 -24.86 -35.28 47.57
CA PRO A 864 -25.32 -34.28 48.54
C PRO A 864 -25.92 -33.02 47.90
N LEU A 865 -25.31 -32.54 46.80
CA LEU A 865 -25.81 -31.39 46.04
C LEU A 865 -27.15 -31.69 45.37
N LEU A 866 -27.28 -32.90 44.80
CA LEU A 866 -28.52 -33.38 44.19
C LEU A 866 -29.65 -33.46 45.22
N VAL A 867 -29.39 -34.08 46.38
CA VAL A 867 -30.38 -34.21 47.46
C VAL A 867 -30.80 -32.84 47.97
N THR A 868 -29.84 -31.93 48.18
CA THR A 868 -30.12 -30.56 48.60
C THR A 868 -31.01 -29.83 47.59
N ARG A 869 -30.71 -29.94 46.30
CA ARG A 869 -31.49 -29.30 45.23
C ARG A 869 -32.91 -29.88 45.11
N LEU A 870 -33.06 -31.20 45.19
CA LEU A 870 -34.38 -31.88 45.17
C LEU A 870 -35.26 -31.46 46.35
N VAL A 871 -34.68 -31.36 47.55
CA VAL A 871 -35.40 -30.89 48.75
C VAL A 871 -35.77 -29.41 48.63
N SER A 872 -34.87 -28.56 48.13
CA SER A 872 -35.16 -27.14 47.86
C SER A 872 -36.32 -26.97 46.87
N ILE A 873 -36.32 -27.74 45.77
CA ILE A 873 -37.41 -27.74 44.79
C ILE A 873 -38.74 -28.15 45.44
N LEU A 874 -38.76 -29.19 46.27
CA LEU A 874 -39.96 -29.60 46.99
C LEU A 874 -40.47 -28.49 47.92
N CYS A 875 -39.58 -27.83 48.65
CA CYS A 875 -39.95 -26.70 49.51
C CYS A 875 -40.55 -25.54 48.72
N LEU A 876 -39.99 -25.21 47.55
CA LEU A 876 -40.54 -24.20 46.64
C LEU A 876 -41.93 -24.60 46.12
N ILE A 877 -42.15 -25.86 45.75
CA ILE A 877 -43.47 -26.36 45.35
C ILE A 877 -44.46 -26.23 46.51
N CYS A 878 -44.07 -26.57 47.74
CA CYS A 878 -44.96 -26.43 48.91
C CYS A 878 -45.42 -24.98 49.12
N VAL A 879 -44.49 -24.02 49.05
CA VAL A 879 -44.80 -22.61 49.32
C VAL A 879 -45.58 -21.95 48.16
N ASN A 880 -45.29 -22.28 46.89
CA ASN A 880 -46.02 -21.73 45.74
C ASN A 880 -47.37 -22.43 45.48
N SER A 881 -47.51 -23.73 45.76
CA SER A 881 -48.77 -24.46 45.54
C SER A 881 -49.71 -24.47 46.76
N GLY A 882 -49.18 -24.23 47.97
CA GLY A 882 -49.91 -24.42 49.23
C GLY A 882 -50.18 -25.89 49.59
N ARG A 883 -49.64 -26.85 48.82
CA ARG A 883 -49.90 -28.30 48.93
C ARG A 883 -48.62 -29.07 49.28
N TYR A 884 -48.72 -30.40 49.43
CA TYR A 884 -47.59 -31.32 49.62
C TYR A 884 -46.74 -31.15 50.89
N PHE A 885 -47.11 -30.26 51.82
CA PHE A 885 -46.45 -30.11 53.12
C PHE A 885 -46.40 -31.40 53.96
N ASP A 886 -47.27 -32.37 53.67
CA ASP A 886 -47.31 -33.67 54.36
C ASP A 886 -46.12 -34.57 54.00
N ILE A 887 -45.49 -34.33 52.83
CA ILE A 887 -44.36 -35.12 52.32
C ILE A 887 -43.03 -34.67 52.94
N LEU A 888 -42.90 -33.38 53.27
CA LEU A 888 -41.65 -32.81 53.78
C LEU A 888 -41.22 -33.42 55.14
N PRO A 889 -42.10 -33.60 56.16
CA PRO A 889 -41.74 -34.30 57.39
C PRO A 889 -41.36 -35.77 57.18
N GLN A 890 -42.00 -36.46 56.22
CA GLN A 890 -41.69 -37.86 55.91
C GLN A 890 -40.28 -38.02 55.32
N LEU A 891 -39.86 -37.07 54.46
CA LEU A 891 -38.51 -37.02 53.92
C LEU A 891 -37.47 -36.64 54.98
N LEU A 892 -37.76 -35.60 55.78
CA LEU A 892 -36.87 -35.13 56.86
C LEU A 892 -36.76 -36.11 58.03
N GLY A 893 -37.65 -37.11 58.13
CA GLY A 893 -37.58 -38.20 59.10
C GLY A 893 -36.67 -39.36 58.70
N ARG A 894 -36.23 -39.44 57.43
CA ARG A 894 -35.39 -40.54 56.93
C ARG A 894 -33.89 -40.23 57.05
N GLY A 895 -33.19 -41.00 57.89
CA GLY A 895 -31.75 -40.83 58.17
C GLY A 895 -30.82 -40.86 56.94
N ASN A 896 -31.17 -41.63 55.91
CA ASN A 896 -30.39 -41.73 54.67
C ASN A 896 -30.43 -40.46 53.82
N ILE A 897 -31.51 -39.67 53.90
CA ILE A 897 -31.66 -38.39 53.18
C ILE A 897 -31.10 -37.25 54.04
N THR A 898 -31.43 -37.22 55.33
CA THR A 898 -30.97 -36.16 56.24
C THR A 898 -29.46 -36.12 56.42
N SER A 899 -28.79 -37.27 56.38
CA SER A 899 -27.32 -37.35 56.44
C SER A 899 -26.62 -36.67 55.26
N GLN A 900 -27.32 -36.40 54.16
CA GLN A 900 -26.77 -35.76 52.95
C GLN A 900 -27.07 -34.25 52.87
N LEU A 901 -27.95 -33.74 53.73
CA LEU A 901 -28.32 -32.32 53.76
C LEU A 901 -27.34 -31.54 54.67
N PRO A 902 -27.05 -30.26 54.34
CA PRO A 902 -26.38 -29.36 55.28
C PRO A 902 -27.15 -29.29 56.60
N LYS A 903 -26.44 -29.44 57.74
CA LYS A 903 -27.08 -29.46 59.07
C LYS A 903 -27.88 -28.18 59.31
N GLU A 904 -27.31 -27.06 58.87
CA GLU A 904 -27.85 -25.72 58.97
C GLU A 904 -29.16 -25.55 58.20
N LEU A 905 -29.32 -26.26 57.07
CA LEU A 905 -30.54 -26.29 56.26
C LEU A 905 -31.60 -27.16 56.93
N TRP A 906 -31.22 -28.36 57.37
CA TRP A 906 -32.13 -29.31 58.01
C TRP A 906 -32.81 -28.73 59.26
N HIS A 907 -32.04 -28.09 60.15
CA HIS A 907 -32.57 -27.49 61.38
C HIS A 907 -33.64 -26.41 61.11
N VAL A 908 -33.51 -25.65 60.02
CA VAL A 908 -34.45 -24.59 59.67
C VAL A 908 -35.73 -25.19 59.08
N LEU A 909 -35.60 -26.15 58.16
CA LEU A 909 -36.73 -26.74 57.44
C LEU A 909 -37.72 -27.50 58.34
N GLN A 910 -37.30 -27.97 59.51
CA GLN A 910 -38.19 -28.61 60.51
C GLN A 910 -39.32 -27.70 61.02
N ARG A 911 -39.17 -26.38 60.88
CA ARG A 911 -40.17 -25.40 61.33
C ARG A 911 -41.33 -25.24 60.34
N MET A 912 -41.23 -25.77 59.11
CA MET A 912 -42.29 -25.70 58.09
C MET A 912 -43.48 -26.60 58.42
N ARG A 913 -44.70 -26.06 58.39
CA ARG A 913 -45.95 -26.81 58.66
C ARG A 913 -47.11 -26.37 57.77
N LYS A 914 -48.00 -27.31 57.44
CA LYS A 914 -49.22 -27.10 56.63
C LYS A 914 -50.22 -26.07 57.20
N GLY A 915 -50.17 -25.82 58.52
CA GLY A 915 -51.04 -24.87 59.22
C GLY A 915 -50.44 -23.47 59.47
N ASN A 916 -49.18 -23.25 59.09
CA ASN A 916 -48.57 -21.92 59.16
C ASN A 916 -49.05 -21.08 57.96
N GLY A 917 -49.30 -19.78 58.16
CA GLY A 917 -49.60 -18.87 57.04
C GLY A 917 -48.48 -18.86 55.99
N ALA A 918 -48.81 -18.62 54.71
CA ALA A 918 -47.85 -18.64 53.60
C ALA A 918 -46.60 -17.78 53.88
N ASN A 919 -46.76 -16.62 54.52
CA ASN A 919 -45.68 -15.73 54.93
C ASN A 919 -44.71 -16.35 55.96
N VAL A 920 -45.22 -17.17 56.89
CA VAL A 920 -44.39 -17.80 57.93
C VAL A 920 -43.51 -18.89 57.33
N ASN A 921 -44.07 -19.71 56.43
CA ASN A 921 -43.29 -20.74 55.74
C ASN A 921 -42.30 -20.12 54.73
N ALA A 922 -42.65 -19.02 54.06
CA ALA A 922 -41.73 -18.26 53.21
C ALA A 922 -40.54 -17.69 54.01
N ASN A 923 -40.77 -17.18 55.23
CA ASN A 923 -39.69 -16.69 56.11
C ASN A 923 -38.73 -17.80 56.55
N VAL A 924 -39.27 -18.97 56.91
CA VAL A 924 -38.44 -20.14 57.24
C VAL A 924 -37.62 -20.56 56.03
N LEU A 925 -38.21 -20.55 54.82
CA LEU A 925 -37.51 -20.90 53.60
C LEU A 925 -36.41 -19.89 53.23
N ALA A 926 -36.66 -18.60 53.41
CA ALA A 926 -35.68 -17.54 53.17
C ALA A 926 -34.45 -17.67 54.08
N GLU A 927 -34.66 -17.94 55.38
CA GLU A 927 -33.58 -18.23 56.32
C GLU A 927 -32.78 -19.47 55.90
N ALA A 928 -33.47 -20.53 55.44
CA ALA A 928 -32.86 -21.78 55.00
C ALA A 928 -31.98 -21.58 53.76
N PHE A 929 -32.51 -20.88 52.77
CA PHE A 929 -31.88 -20.64 51.47
C PHE A 929 -30.71 -19.65 51.56
N LYS A 930 -30.78 -18.66 52.46
CA LYS A 930 -29.65 -17.80 52.79
C LYS A 930 -28.46 -18.58 53.37
N ARG A 931 -28.70 -19.62 54.18
CA ARG A 931 -27.64 -20.44 54.80
C ARG A 931 -26.91 -21.36 53.83
N ILE A 932 -27.54 -21.74 52.73
CA ILE A 932 -26.91 -22.56 51.67
C ILE A 932 -26.30 -21.72 50.55
N GLY A 933 -26.25 -20.39 50.70
CA GLY A 933 -25.64 -19.49 49.72
C GLY A 933 -26.49 -19.20 48.48
N ASP A 934 -27.79 -19.54 48.50
CA ASP A 934 -28.71 -19.30 47.38
C ASP A 934 -30.02 -18.68 47.89
N PRO A 935 -30.05 -17.37 48.21
CA PRO A 935 -31.16 -16.71 48.87
C PRO A 935 -32.50 -16.85 48.14
N LEU A 936 -33.60 -16.86 48.90
CA LEU A 936 -34.94 -16.85 48.34
C LEU A 936 -35.21 -15.49 47.67
N VAL A 937 -35.80 -15.50 46.49
CA VAL A 937 -36.26 -14.34 45.74
C VAL A 937 -37.78 -14.39 45.63
N ILE A 938 -38.44 -13.30 46.00
CA ILE A 938 -39.87 -13.11 45.80
C ILE A 938 -40.03 -12.17 44.62
N VAL A 939 -40.57 -12.70 43.51
CA VAL A 939 -40.78 -11.94 42.28
C VAL A 939 -42.24 -11.53 42.20
N SER A 940 -42.49 -10.22 42.18
CA SER A 940 -43.81 -9.65 41.94
C SER A 940 -43.99 -9.27 40.48
N LEU A 941 -45.13 -9.62 39.88
CA LEU A 941 -45.45 -9.23 38.52
C LEU A 941 -46.51 -8.11 38.46
N ARG A 942 -47.49 -8.11 39.38
CA ARG A 942 -48.55 -7.07 39.49
C ARG A 942 -49.08 -6.80 40.90
N ILE A 943 -48.80 -7.66 41.89
CA ILE A 943 -49.38 -7.55 43.24
C ILE A 943 -48.41 -6.77 44.13
N ASN A 944 -48.90 -5.74 44.82
CA ASN A 944 -48.06 -5.00 45.77
C ASN A 944 -47.48 -5.96 46.82
N CYS A 945 -46.17 -6.24 46.75
CA CYS A 945 -45.48 -7.18 47.66
C CYS A 945 -45.33 -6.64 49.09
N ALA A 946 -45.88 -5.46 49.37
CA ALA A 946 -45.90 -4.82 50.68
C ALA A 946 -46.53 -5.69 51.80
N ASN A 947 -47.26 -6.76 51.46
CA ASN A 947 -47.87 -7.69 52.42
C ASN A 947 -46.96 -8.88 52.83
N PHE A 948 -45.78 -9.06 52.23
CA PHE A 948 -44.82 -10.10 52.60
C PHE A 948 -43.68 -9.51 53.45
N PHE A 949 -43.73 -9.69 54.77
CA PHE A 949 -42.60 -9.35 55.65
C PHE A 949 -41.61 -10.52 55.71
N CYS A 950 -40.63 -10.54 54.80
CA CYS A 950 -39.59 -11.56 54.70
C CYS A 950 -38.18 -10.95 54.66
N PRO A 951 -37.52 -10.71 55.81
CA PRO A 951 -36.26 -9.96 55.87
C PRO A 951 -35.04 -10.68 55.27
N ASP A 952 -35.11 -12.01 55.11
CA ASP A 952 -34.02 -12.82 54.54
C ASP A 952 -34.19 -13.14 53.04
N ALA A 953 -35.27 -12.65 52.41
CA ALA A 953 -35.52 -12.81 50.98
C ALA A 953 -35.19 -11.54 50.19
N ILE A 954 -34.82 -11.71 48.93
CA ILE A 954 -34.64 -10.61 47.98
C ILE A 954 -35.98 -10.33 47.31
N LEU A 955 -36.47 -9.10 47.39
CA LEU A 955 -37.70 -8.68 46.73
C LEU A 955 -37.37 -8.10 45.35
N VAL A 956 -38.01 -8.63 44.31
CA VAL A 956 -37.91 -8.11 42.93
C VAL A 956 -39.31 -7.73 42.49
N ASP A 957 -39.57 -6.43 42.34
CA ASP A 957 -40.85 -5.91 41.86
C ASP A 957 -40.75 -5.52 40.38
N MET A 958 -41.27 -6.38 39.51
CA MET A 958 -41.26 -6.18 38.06
C MET A 958 -42.13 -4.99 37.61
N GLY A 959 -43.04 -4.50 38.46
CA GLY A 959 -43.86 -3.31 38.18
C GLY A 959 -43.14 -1.98 38.45
N VAL A 960 -42.06 -2.00 39.23
CA VAL A 960 -41.27 -0.81 39.62
C VAL A 960 -39.89 -0.79 38.94
N THR A 961 -39.26 -1.95 38.71
CA THR A 961 -37.96 -2.04 38.02
C THR A 961 -38.14 -1.87 36.51
N GLN A 962 -37.61 -0.80 35.94
CA GLN A 962 -37.83 -0.43 34.53
C GLN A 962 -36.94 -1.19 33.54
N CYS A 963 -35.82 -1.79 33.97
CA CYS A 963 -34.95 -2.57 33.09
C CYS A 963 -34.31 -3.80 33.77
N ARG A 964 -33.88 -4.77 32.94
CA ARG A 964 -33.27 -6.03 33.38
C ARG A 964 -31.98 -5.81 34.19
N GLU A 965 -31.21 -4.79 33.85
CA GLU A 965 -29.97 -4.40 34.53
C GLU A 965 -30.22 -3.96 35.97
N ASP A 966 -31.36 -3.30 36.24
CA ASP A 966 -31.74 -2.93 37.60
C ASP A 966 -32.07 -4.16 38.45
N ILE A 967 -32.72 -5.17 37.85
CA ILE A 967 -33.00 -6.44 38.53
C ILE A 967 -31.69 -7.18 38.85
N ILE A 968 -30.73 -7.20 37.92
CA ILE A 968 -29.41 -7.79 38.17
C ILE A 968 -28.70 -7.05 39.32
N ARG A 969 -28.76 -5.71 39.37
CA ARG A 969 -28.19 -4.92 40.49
C ARG A 969 -28.85 -5.24 41.83
N VAL A 970 -30.16 -5.51 41.85
CA VAL A 970 -30.88 -5.95 43.06
C VAL A 970 -30.44 -7.35 43.50
N LEU A 971 -30.22 -8.27 42.56
CA LEU A 971 -29.75 -9.63 42.86
C LEU A 971 -28.28 -9.67 43.29
N PHE A 972 -27.45 -8.73 42.81
CA PHE A 972 -26.02 -8.61 43.11
C PHE A 972 -25.68 -7.21 43.63
N PRO A 973 -26.03 -6.89 44.89
CA PRO A 973 -25.65 -5.62 45.47
C PRO A 973 -24.13 -5.53 45.61
N ARG A 974 -23.51 -4.52 44.98
CA ARG A 974 -22.07 -4.29 45.08
C ARG A 974 -21.71 -3.94 46.53
N ASN A 975 -20.88 -4.77 47.16
CA ASN A 975 -20.20 -4.37 48.40
C ASN A 975 -19.19 -3.27 48.06
N THR A 976 -19.46 -2.02 48.42
CA THR A 976 -18.44 -0.97 48.49
C THR A 976 -17.45 -1.30 49.62
N ARG A 977 -16.57 -2.27 49.38
CA ARG A 977 -15.30 -2.36 50.10
C ARG A 977 -14.26 -1.63 49.26
N ALA A 978 -13.62 -0.62 49.87
CA ALA A 978 -12.49 0.08 49.31
C ALA A 978 -11.39 -0.92 48.86
N PRO A 979 -10.60 -0.61 47.82
CA PRO A 979 -9.60 -1.52 47.29
C PRO A 979 -8.54 -1.85 48.36
N PRO A 980 -8.15 -3.12 48.55
CA PRO A 980 -7.04 -3.48 49.42
C PRO A 980 -5.73 -3.28 48.64
N GLY A 981 -4.97 -2.23 48.98
CA GLY A 981 -3.63 -2.06 48.42
C GLY A 981 -3.03 -0.67 48.51
N GLN A 982 -2.78 -0.16 49.72
CA GLN A 982 -1.62 0.71 49.98
C GLN A 982 -1.04 0.37 51.35
N THR A 983 0.03 -0.41 51.35
CA THR A 983 1.00 -0.45 52.44
C THR A 983 1.79 0.86 52.44
N ALA A 984 1.64 1.65 53.49
CA ALA A 984 2.65 2.61 53.92
C ALA A 984 2.82 2.47 55.44
N SER A 985 4.07 2.31 55.85
CA SER A 985 4.55 2.08 57.20
C SER A 985 4.72 3.37 58.02
N ALA A 986 4.40 3.25 59.33
CA ALA A 986 4.93 4.01 60.49
C ALA A 986 4.48 5.50 60.62
N GLU A 987 4.18 6.11 61.78
CA GLU A 987 4.47 5.86 63.20
C GLU A 987 3.32 6.38 64.12
N ALA A 988 3.35 5.93 65.39
CA ALA A 988 2.78 6.45 66.66
C ALA A 988 1.73 7.57 66.63
N ASP A 989 0.58 7.43 67.31
CA ASP A 989 0.54 7.68 68.77
C ASP A 989 -0.63 7.02 69.51
N MET A 990 -0.36 6.77 70.79
CA MET A 990 -1.18 6.09 71.80
C MET A 990 -2.42 6.88 72.27
N SER A 991 -3.55 6.20 72.47
CA SER A 991 -4.23 6.11 73.79
C SER A 991 -5.58 5.37 73.75
N ASN A 992 -5.68 4.30 74.57
CA ASN A 992 -6.73 3.96 75.54
C ASN A 992 -8.17 4.49 75.31
N SER A 993 -9.27 3.77 75.54
CA SER A 993 -9.52 2.58 76.36
C SER A 993 -10.97 2.08 76.20
N CYS A 994 -11.16 0.88 76.75
CA CYS A 994 -12.33 0.01 76.89
C CYS A 994 -13.60 0.61 77.57
N LYS A 995 -14.75 -0.04 77.26
CA LYS A 995 -15.93 -0.41 78.10
C LYS A 995 -17.29 0.31 77.94
N LYS A 996 -18.33 -0.56 77.90
CA LYS A 996 -19.71 -0.49 78.48
C LYS A 996 -20.54 0.77 78.14
N GLY A 997 -21.74 0.68 77.55
CA GLY A 997 -22.90 -0.09 77.97
C GLY A 997 -23.70 0.68 79.05
N ILE A 998 -24.87 1.24 78.69
CA ILE A 998 -26.13 1.38 79.48
C ILE A 998 -27.13 2.28 78.73
N SER A 999 -28.41 1.98 78.96
CA SER A 999 -29.64 2.45 78.33
C SER A 999 -30.34 3.59 79.10
N LEU A 1000 -31.43 4.10 78.49
CA LEU A 1000 -32.67 4.69 79.04
C LEU A 1000 -32.88 6.23 79.01
N ASN A 1001 -33.82 6.61 78.11
CA ASN A 1001 -35.06 7.38 78.31
C ASN A 1001 -35.08 8.69 79.14
N GLY A 1002 -35.67 9.74 78.52
CA GLY A 1002 -36.93 10.29 79.04
C GLY A 1002 -37.10 11.82 79.14
N LYS A 1003 -37.95 12.35 78.24
CA LYS A 1003 -39.06 13.33 78.44
C LYS A 1003 -38.82 14.85 78.57
N ASP A 1004 -39.53 15.54 77.66
CA ASP A 1004 -40.51 16.65 77.81
C ASP A 1004 -40.11 17.88 78.66
N GLY A 1005 -40.36 19.13 78.27
CA GLY A 1005 -41.20 19.72 77.22
C GLY A 1005 -41.65 21.12 77.69
N SER A 1006 -41.78 22.10 76.79
CA SER A 1006 -42.53 23.35 77.02
C SER A 1006 -42.90 24.00 75.69
N ASN A 1007 -44.21 24.18 75.51
CA ASN A 1007 -44.96 24.81 74.42
C ASN A 1007 -44.82 26.36 74.50
N VAL A 1008 -45.34 27.27 73.64
CA VAL A 1008 -46.50 27.37 72.74
C VAL A 1008 -46.20 28.57 71.78
N LEU A 1009 -46.52 28.54 70.48
CA LEU A 1009 -47.58 29.33 69.82
C LEU A 1009 -47.80 28.92 68.35
N THR A 1010 -49.08 28.84 68.01
CA THR A 1010 -49.77 28.37 66.81
C THR A 1010 -49.78 29.36 65.63
N VAL A 1011 -49.70 28.87 64.37
CA VAL A 1011 -50.56 29.28 63.23
C VAL A 1011 -50.69 28.08 62.25
N THR A 1012 -51.88 27.91 61.69
CA THR A 1012 -52.36 26.82 60.81
C THR A 1012 -52.08 26.99 59.30
N SER A 1013 -52.01 25.83 58.64
CA SER A 1013 -52.40 25.44 57.26
C SER A 1013 -51.61 25.92 56.04
N SER A 1014 -50.86 24.99 55.42
CA SER A 1014 -51.20 24.38 54.10
C SER A 1014 -50.22 23.24 53.75
N ASN A 1015 -50.65 22.36 52.84
CA ASN A 1015 -50.26 20.96 52.67
C ASN A 1015 -49.02 20.69 51.78
N LEU A 1016 -48.39 19.52 52.05
CA LEU A 1016 -47.67 18.58 51.15
C LEU A 1016 -46.47 19.03 50.30
N ALA A 1017 -45.25 18.62 50.70
CA ALA A 1017 -44.28 17.86 49.89
C ALA A 1017 -43.04 17.46 50.75
N PRO A 1018 -42.53 16.21 50.73
CA PRO A 1018 -41.30 15.85 51.43
C PRO A 1018 -40.05 16.10 50.58
N MET A 1019 -39.02 16.64 51.24
CA MET A 1019 -37.72 17.04 50.70
C MET A 1019 -36.90 15.88 50.16
N GLU A 1020 -36.33 16.11 48.98
CA GLU A 1020 -35.32 15.33 48.29
C GLU A 1020 -33.97 15.38 49.03
N ASN A 1021 -33.38 14.21 49.28
CA ASN A 1021 -31.98 14.06 49.66
C ASN A 1021 -31.20 13.46 48.48
N GLN A 1022 -30.36 14.31 47.88
CA GLN A 1022 -29.03 14.03 47.33
C GLN A 1022 -28.84 12.70 46.58
N ASN A 1023 -29.16 12.73 45.28
CA ASN A 1023 -28.60 11.80 44.30
C ASN A 1023 -27.22 12.26 43.85
N MET A 1024 -26.27 11.33 43.94
CA MET A 1024 -24.95 11.40 43.34
C MET A 1024 -25.06 11.41 41.82
N ASN A 1025 -24.49 12.45 41.21
CA ASN A 1025 -24.36 12.69 39.79
C ASN A 1025 -23.69 11.52 39.05
N THR A 1026 -24.46 10.76 38.27
CA THR A 1026 -24.00 10.28 36.96
C THR A 1026 -24.30 11.36 35.94
N LYS A 1027 -23.29 12.17 35.63
CA LYS A 1027 -23.33 13.05 34.47
C LYS A 1027 -23.39 12.19 33.20
N ASN A 1028 -24.53 12.20 32.52
CA ASN A 1028 -24.59 11.91 31.10
C ASN A 1028 -23.96 13.11 30.37
N GLU A 1029 -22.69 12.99 29.96
CA GLU A 1029 -21.99 14.03 29.21
C GLU A 1029 -22.65 14.34 27.84
N ASN A 1030 -23.43 13.40 27.27
CA ASN A 1030 -24.06 13.59 25.96
C ASN A 1030 -25.35 14.44 25.98
N ASP A 1031 -26.11 14.42 27.08
CA ASP A 1031 -27.40 15.15 27.15
C ASP A 1031 -27.19 16.64 27.46
N GLN A 1032 -26.11 16.94 28.17
CA GLN A 1032 -25.67 18.31 28.46
C GLN A 1032 -25.05 18.93 27.21
N ASP A 1033 -24.36 18.15 26.37
CA ASP A 1033 -23.80 18.59 25.09
C ASP A 1033 -24.90 18.92 24.05
N ILE A 1034 -26.00 18.14 23.99
CA ILE A 1034 -27.13 18.41 23.10
C ILE A 1034 -27.90 19.67 23.54
N LYS A 1035 -28.11 19.86 24.85
CA LYS A 1035 -28.73 21.09 25.40
C LYS A 1035 -27.86 22.34 25.24
N ILE A 1036 -26.53 22.22 25.41
CA ILE A 1036 -25.59 23.32 25.16
C ILE A 1036 -25.56 23.67 23.66
N LYS A 1037 -25.66 22.68 22.76
CA LYS A 1037 -25.66 22.87 21.30
C LYS A 1037 -26.97 23.45 20.74
N TRP A 1038 -28.14 23.12 21.32
CA TRP A 1038 -29.42 23.79 21.00
C TRP A 1038 -29.47 25.25 21.47
N GLY A 1039 -28.78 25.58 22.56
CA GLY A 1039 -28.61 26.98 23.00
C GLY A 1039 -27.89 27.84 21.97
N ILE A 1040 -26.90 27.28 21.27
CA ILE A 1040 -26.12 27.97 20.22
C ILE A 1040 -27.00 28.28 18.99
N PHE A 1041 -27.90 27.38 18.59
CA PHE A 1041 -28.85 27.64 17.50
C PHE A 1041 -29.84 28.76 17.83
N ARG A 1042 -30.28 28.84 19.09
CA ARG A 1042 -31.12 29.95 19.56
C ARG A 1042 -30.34 31.27 19.59
N GLU A 1043 -29.08 31.26 20.04
CA GLU A 1043 -28.21 32.45 20.00
C GLU A 1043 -27.94 32.97 18.57
N ILE A 1044 -27.78 32.07 17.59
CA ILE A 1044 -27.63 32.46 16.18
C ILE A 1044 -28.94 33.06 15.64
N SER A 1045 -30.08 32.46 15.97
CA SER A 1045 -31.40 32.96 15.58
C SER A 1045 -31.69 34.34 16.19
N ASP A 1046 -31.39 34.53 17.48
CA ASP A 1046 -31.60 35.78 18.22
C ASP A 1046 -30.65 36.88 17.71
N ALA A 1047 -29.41 36.52 17.33
CA ALA A 1047 -28.44 37.46 16.75
C ALA A 1047 -28.85 37.93 15.34
N VAL A 1048 -29.55 37.09 14.56
CA VAL A 1048 -30.08 37.46 13.24
C VAL A 1048 -31.32 38.36 13.37
N GLU A 1049 -32.23 38.09 14.30
CA GLU A 1049 -33.38 38.97 14.62
C GLU A 1049 -32.93 40.35 15.14
N LEU A 1050 -31.85 40.40 15.94
CA LEU A 1050 -31.29 41.67 16.43
C LEU A 1050 -30.74 42.57 15.31
N VAL A 1051 -30.35 42.01 14.16
CA VAL A 1051 -29.86 42.78 13.00
C VAL A 1051 -31.00 43.28 12.11
N GLU A 1052 -32.19 42.67 12.16
CA GLU A 1052 -33.41 43.23 11.54
C GLU A 1052 -33.85 44.53 12.22
N SER A 1053 -33.58 44.67 13.53
CA SER A 1053 -33.86 45.88 14.29
C SER A 1053 -32.81 46.97 14.01
N ARG A 1054 -32.93 47.69 12.88
CA ARG A 1054 -32.05 48.79 12.43
C ARG A 1054 -31.50 49.67 13.58
N LYS A 1055 -30.35 49.30 14.14
CA LYS A 1055 -29.50 50.13 15.02
C LYS A 1055 -28.05 49.81 14.71
N ASP A 1056 -27.37 50.74 14.04
CA ASP A 1056 -26.01 50.62 13.50
C ASP A 1056 -24.92 50.29 14.55
N GLY A 1057 -25.22 50.36 15.85
CA GLY A 1057 -24.29 50.02 16.93
C GLY A 1057 -23.98 48.53 17.09
N ASN A 1058 -24.79 47.61 16.53
CA ASN A 1058 -24.63 46.16 16.72
C ASN A 1058 -23.92 45.41 15.57
N LEU A 1059 -23.59 46.10 14.47
CA LEU A 1059 -22.97 45.48 13.29
C LEU A 1059 -21.53 45.00 13.57
N MET A 1060 -20.75 45.76 14.35
CA MET A 1060 -19.39 45.39 14.76
C MET A 1060 -19.36 44.14 15.66
N LYS A 1061 -20.41 43.92 16.46
CA LYS A 1061 -20.55 42.78 17.37
C LYS A 1061 -20.87 41.47 16.62
N PHE A 1062 -21.66 41.56 15.55
CA PHE A 1062 -21.94 40.44 14.67
C PHE A 1062 -20.68 40.04 13.87
N VAL A 1063 -19.95 41.02 13.33
CA VAL A 1063 -18.70 40.76 12.58
C VAL A 1063 -17.60 40.18 13.48
N SER A 1064 -17.53 40.58 14.76
CA SER A 1064 -16.58 39.98 15.71
C SER A 1064 -16.96 38.55 16.11
N ASN A 1065 -18.27 38.25 16.24
CA ASN A 1065 -18.75 36.92 16.61
C ASN A 1065 -18.88 35.92 15.44
N ALA A 1066 -18.91 36.39 14.18
CA ALA A 1066 -19.07 35.52 13.00
C ALA A 1066 -17.96 34.46 12.87
N SER A 1067 -16.74 34.78 13.31
CA SER A 1067 -15.61 33.83 13.34
C SER A 1067 -15.84 32.69 14.35
N LYS A 1068 -16.36 33.02 15.54
CA LYS A 1068 -16.69 32.07 16.60
C LYS A 1068 -17.91 31.21 16.25
N MET A 1069 -18.92 31.82 15.63
CA MET A 1069 -20.10 31.10 15.11
C MET A 1069 -19.72 30.12 14.00
N LYS A 1070 -18.79 30.50 13.11
CA LYS A 1070 -18.28 29.59 12.07
C LYS A 1070 -17.60 28.37 12.67
N GLU A 1071 -16.73 28.57 13.67
CA GLU A 1071 -16.02 27.48 14.35
C GLU A 1071 -17.00 26.49 15.00
N GLN A 1072 -18.08 27.01 15.59
CA GLN A 1072 -19.16 26.19 16.16
C GLN A 1072 -20.00 25.46 15.09
N VAL A 1073 -20.35 26.11 13.97
CA VAL A 1073 -21.07 25.49 12.84
C VAL A 1073 -20.23 24.38 12.19
N GLU A 1074 -18.93 24.59 12.03
CA GLU A 1074 -18.00 23.57 11.54
C GLU A 1074 -17.85 22.39 12.52
N GLY A 1075 -17.86 22.66 13.84
CA GLY A 1075 -17.89 21.61 14.86
C GLY A 1075 -19.16 20.75 14.80
N ILE A 1076 -20.33 21.36 14.57
CA ILE A 1076 -21.60 20.64 14.39
C ILE A 1076 -21.59 19.84 13.08
N ARG A 1077 -21.03 20.41 11.99
CA ARG A 1077 -20.87 19.70 10.72
C ARG A 1077 -19.98 18.46 10.88
N PHE A 1078 -18.87 18.58 11.60
CA PHE A 1078 -17.96 17.47 11.87
C PHE A 1078 -18.66 16.36 12.67
N PHE A 1079 -19.44 16.74 13.69
CA PHE A 1079 -20.24 15.80 14.48
C PHE A 1079 -21.30 15.06 13.65
N LEU A 1080 -22.02 15.75 12.76
CA LEU A 1080 -22.99 15.13 11.85
C LEU A 1080 -22.31 14.21 10.83
N LEU A 1081 -21.12 14.58 10.35
CA LEU A 1081 -20.31 13.75 9.45
C LEU A 1081 -19.86 12.46 10.15
N GLU A 1082 -19.46 12.57 11.42
CA GLU A 1082 -19.01 11.44 12.23
C GLU A 1082 -20.19 10.52 12.59
N ALA A 1083 -21.34 11.08 12.96
CA ALA A 1083 -22.56 10.32 13.22
C ALA A 1083 -23.09 9.58 11.96
N THR A 1084 -23.07 10.23 10.80
CA THR A 1084 -23.47 9.59 9.53
C THR A 1084 -22.48 8.52 9.08
N SER A 1085 -21.18 8.69 9.32
CA SER A 1085 -20.16 7.67 9.06
C SER A 1085 -20.31 6.44 9.96
N GLN A 1086 -20.65 6.63 11.25
CA GLN A 1086 -20.91 5.54 12.19
C GLN A 1086 -22.19 4.75 11.86
N CYS A 1087 -23.21 5.39 11.27
CA CYS A 1087 -24.39 4.70 10.76
C CYS A 1087 -24.12 3.83 9.53
N LEU A 1088 -23.16 4.22 8.66
CA LEU A 1088 -22.80 3.45 7.46
C LEU A 1088 -21.98 2.18 7.76
N GLU A 1089 -21.32 2.10 8.90
CA GLU A 1089 -20.52 0.92 9.31
C GLU A 1089 -21.38 -0.24 9.87
N LYS A 1090 -22.64 0.00 10.24
CA LYS A 1090 -23.58 -1.06 10.64
C LYS A 1090 -24.52 -1.36 9.48
N LYS A 1091 -24.26 -2.46 8.74
CA LYS A 1091 -25.26 -3.03 7.81
C LYS A 1091 -26.52 -3.44 8.58
N PHE A 1092 -27.54 -2.61 8.58
CA PHE A 1092 -28.91 -3.01 8.91
C PHE A 1092 -29.68 -3.38 7.64
N CYS A 1093 -30.54 -4.39 7.76
CA CYS A 1093 -31.38 -4.88 6.67
C CYS A 1093 -32.51 -3.89 6.34
N ALA A 1094 -32.90 -3.91 5.07
CA ALA A 1094 -33.79 -2.97 4.40
C ALA A 1094 -35.15 -2.74 5.09
N GLY A 1095 -35.53 -1.46 5.16
CA GLY A 1095 -36.87 -0.96 5.45
C GLY A 1095 -36.78 0.40 6.15
N GLU A 1096 -37.21 1.48 5.47
CA GLU A 1096 -37.40 2.86 5.98
C GLU A 1096 -36.23 3.87 5.98
N ASP A 1097 -34.96 3.47 5.94
CA ASP A 1097 -33.82 4.43 6.12
C ASP A 1097 -33.38 5.27 4.90
N GLY A 1098 -34.11 5.22 3.78
CA GLY A 1098 -33.78 6.04 2.60
C GLY A 1098 -33.96 7.55 2.83
N ASN A 1099 -34.87 7.94 3.72
CA ASN A 1099 -35.20 9.35 3.99
C ASN A 1099 -34.22 10.03 4.96
N LEU A 1100 -33.80 9.34 6.03
CA LEU A 1100 -32.92 9.92 7.07
C LEU A 1100 -31.53 10.26 6.54
N SER A 1101 -30.96 9.42 5.66
CA SER A 1101 -29.67 9.72 5.02
C SER A 1101 -29.75 10.90 4.05
N ALA A 1102 -30.85 11.03 3.31
CA ALA A 1102 -31.07 12.17 2.41
C ALA A 1102 -31.25 13.48 3.19
N GLU A 1103 -31.96 13.43 4.31
CA GLU A 1103 -32.21 14.58 5.18
C GLU A 1103 -30.95 15.02 5.93
N ALA A 1104 -30.15 14.08 6.43
CA ALA A 1104 -28.84 14.38 7.03
C ALA A 1104 -27.86 15.00 6.01
N ASN A 1105 -27.87 14.52 4.77
CA ASN A 1105 -27.05 15.09 3.69
C ASN A 1105 -27.52 16.50 3.29
N ASN A 1106 -28.83 16.76 3.27
CA ASN A 1106 -29.37 18.11 3.06
C ASN A 1106 -28.97 19.07 4.19
N MET A 1107 -29.12 18.66 5.46
CA MET A 1107 -28.67 19.45 6.61
C MET A 1107 -27.16 19.75 6.56
N LEU A 1108 -26.34 18.78 6.11
CA LEU A 1108 -24.90 18.98 5.97
C LEU A 1108 -24.56 20.03 4.91
N GLU A 1109 -25.28 20.03 3.78
CA GLU A 1109 -25.07 21.00 2.70
C GLU A 1109 -25.60 22.39 3.06
N GLU A 1110 -26.68 22.49 3.83
CA GLU A 1110 -27.18 23.75 4.38
C GLU A 1110 -26.22 24.35 5.44
N LEU A 1111 -25.65 23.52 6.33
CA LEU A 1111 -24.61 23.95 7.29
C LEU A 1111 -23.35 24.43 6.58
N LYS A 1112 -22.98 23.80 5.45
CA LYS A 1112 -21.86 24.22 4.61
C LYS A 1112 -22.16 25.55 3.90
N GLN A 1113 -23.38 25.76 3.41
CA GLN A 1113 -23.81 27.04 2.86
C GLN A 1113 -23.78 28.14 3.92
N LEU A 1114 -24.26 27.87 5.13
CA LEU A 1114 -24.22 28.79 6.26
C LEU A 1114 -22.77 29.14 6.67
N SER A 1115 -21.89 28.15 6.79
CA SER A 1115 -20.45 28.35 7.05
C SER A 1115 -19.80 29.21 5.96
N SER A 1116 -20.12 28.96 4.69
CA SER A 1116 -19.59 29.76 3.56
C SER A 1116 -20.11 31.20 3.56
N ALA A 1117 -21.37 31.41 3.95
CA ALA A 1117 -21.97 32.74 4.02
C ALA A 1117 -21.35 33.59 5.14
N LEU A 1118 -21.07 32.97 6.30
CA LEU A 1118 -20.36 33.58 7.43
C LEU A 1118 -18.93 34.05 7.07
N VAL A 1119 -18.28 33.43 6.07
CA VAL A 1119 -16.95 33.84 5.56
C VAL A 1119 -17.04 35.08 4.67
N THR A 1120 -18.06 35.18 3.83
CA THR A 1120 -18.17 36.28 2.84
C THR A 1120 -18.62 37.62 3.45
N ARG A 1121 -18.97 37.65 4.74
CA ARG A 1121 -19.54 38.82 5.45
C ARG A 1121 -20.73 39.46 4.71
N ASN A 1122 -21.38 38.70 3.83
CA ASN A 1122 -22.47 39.18 2.99
C ASN A 1122 -23.80 38.85 3.69
N MET A 1123 -24.35 39.84 4.38
CA MET A 1123 -25.53 39.72 5.26
C MET A 1123 -26.75 39.14 4.52
N ARG A 1124 -26.96 39.51 3.25
CA ARG A 1124 -28.08 39.00 2.45
C ARG A 1124 -28.01 37.49 2.19
N LYS A 1125 -26.80 36.98 1.89
CA LYS A 1125 -26.59 35.55 1.64
C LYS A 1125 -26.66 34.73 2.92
N THR A 1126 -26.20 35.31 4.03
CA THR A 1126 -26.26 34.68 5.37
C THR A 1126 -27.71 34.55 5.83
N PHE A 1127 -28.52 35.58 5.60
CA PHE A 1127 -29.95 35.58 5.90
C PHE A 1127 -30.70 34.51 5.08
N GLN A 1128 -30.48 34.49 3.76
CA GLN A 1128 -31.14 33.53 2.86
C GLN A 1128 -30.76 32.07 3.16
N ALA A 1129 -29.50 31.81 3.56
CA ALA A 1129 -29.06 30.49 3.99
C ALA A 1129 -29.68 30.08 5.35
N SER A 1130 -29.89 31.03 6.26
CA SER A 1130 -30.52 30.77 7.56
C SER A 1130 -32.02 30.49 7.48
N GLU A 1131 -32.75 31.16 6.58
CA GLU A 1131 -34.17 30.87 6.34
C GLU A 1131 -34.38 29.49 5.71
N ASN A 1132 -33.53 29.11 4.74
CA ASN A 1132 -33.58 27.78 4.14
C ASN A 1132 -33.38 26.68 5.19
N PHE A 1133 -32.41 26.86 6.10
CA PHE A 1133 -32.16 25.92 7.20
C PHE A 1133 -33.32 25.85 8.22
N ARG A 1134 -33.97 26.99 8.52
CA ARG A 1134 -35.18 27.02 9.37
C ARG A 1134 -36.36 26.31 8.71
N GLY A 1135 -36.50 26.43 7.39
CA GLY A 1135 -37.48 25.70 6.59
C GLY A 1135 -37.26 24.19 6.62
N GLY A 1136 -36.01 23.74 6.46
CA GLY A 1136 -35.61 22.33 6.51
C GLY A 1136 -35.85 21.67 7.87
N CYS A 1137 -35.46 22.34 8.97
CA CYS A 1137 -35.66 21.80 10.33
C CYS A 1137 -37.15 21.64 10.72
N SER A 1138 -38.06 22.41 10.11
CA SER A 1138 -39.50 22.31 10.40
C SER A 1138 -40.18 21.09 9.77
N GLN A 1139 -39.56 20.48 8.75
CA GLN A 1139 -40.06 19.26 8.10
C GLN A 1139 -39.51 17.97 8.75
N GLY A 1140 -38.32 18.01 9.36
CA GLY A 1140 -37.69 16.85 10.02
C GLY A 1140 -38.04 16.62 11.49
N CYS A 1141 -38.80 17.51 12.14
CA CYS A 1141 -39.14 17.39 13.57
C CYS A 1141 -40.35 16.47 13.89
N LEU A 1142 -40.77 15.61 12.94
CA LEU A 1142 -41.87 14.65 13.14
C LEU A 1142 -41.47 13.19 12.88
N GLY A 1143 -40.17 12.87 12.81
CA GLY A 1143 -39.64 11.50 12.69
C GLY A 1143 -38.81 11.09 13.89
#